data_AF-A0AA38I529-F1
#
_entry.id   AF-A0AA38I529-F1
#
_cell.length_a   1.000
_cell.length_b   1.000
_cell.length_c   1.000
_cell.angle_alpha   90.00
_cell.angle_beta   90.00
_cell.angle_gamma   90.00
#
_symmetry.space_group_name_H-M   'P 1'
#
loop_
_entity.id
_entity.type
_entity.pdbx_description
1 polymer ?
#
loop_
_entity_poly.entity_id
_entity_poly.type
_entity_poly.pdbx_seq_one_letter_code
_entity_poly.pdbx_strand_id
1 'polypeptide(L)'
;MDVDLLRPGTVPIAPDTILWFEFLLHQDLLLSHLQKPSPDPSPTELISKFSDAISDTLRNRLEADNGEVIVVESMQDNMKHPAKNIALKILSLKVAAFIKWNLAHIRSLPFKTQIHLLQDLLYFANNKTVAEIPNIGDIEDHENVPPPYLFALVVYHRWLLNVTMHRITSNWQMRMGNTEISPAEENIICSHENVKKTVDFLTNSLTWTEIPSMLTFDCFKLPTETNDLEFEWSSSQIISKEEFSAQVNYDLGTFFFYKEDYNLARDHFQKCLSSYKSIHESNGFVTLNIHVLEVYVRACNGSTDGPKGNLLEQLNLSIVNQYMGITTILQQDNIYREIPLAHRISLELNIQGALSSGTFTVAKDLLYKIRALNLVRCILDQKSTYHSSATSVKNTEILVWAFDVSYKSLNDADRKLLKKYLLDLALKRQIGDLLPCIQTSDTLSKMFDKSDLQYIKNSDLEIQIPESLHRTSWTLYDCTKKRKPKLEIKQLEQDLIATYDHKEIRDLLKKITTNQFATSVWNINPQWDLPIPIQSVLKNLPRGFLQDFAFVMLAKAREQMFNKVWNSSLELMLILDKELGSGNGNVGKLSRLISWEILLVQITQLLEEWPKSTIDKMALANACEVCLQTNNESVLPRTEITEQCVLCLLNLGRWEFLVNFDKRWQSFEITSAIALACQELVKHKGNKKLSKNLWEIVLPIFSLPPPQSKRGNSGNSVFHDAHVQITNLKNSIMAIFSKLRDSTVLTVVISMLARLHNILKDETSLEVQVDYVMLWPAVISNANSYSMKIAYDILSQMVTQALQYYPTNIPWLRLMGDINFANGHYNVSLNYYLKSLLIYNDYFNIPVRHDDHVFRRMIKCCVALGCNTQAAVLCQFLEEPDYVLAFRILGEQKYCNDAVDAYYHCIWDTNILEYLIHIHNKRGEYQRRKCSTQVIGSLELNSNNNEEIQREATNLRKSTFLRAMCKQYVF
;
A
#
# COMPACT_ATOMS: atom_id res chain seq x y z
N MET A 1 -32.04 31.60 9.82
CA MET A 1 -32.30 32.36 11.05
C MET A 1 -33.81 32.38 11.20
N ASP A 2 -34.34 31.43 11.96
CA ASP A 2 -35.77 31.42 12.29
C ASP A 2 -36.00 32.60 13.22
N VAL A 3 -36.78 33.56 12.74
CA VAL A 3 -37.21 34.71 13.52
C VAL A 3 -38.17 34.18 14.58
N ASP A 4 -37.86 34.40 15.85
CA ASP A 4 -38.73 34.05 16.98
C ASP A 4 -40.00 34.91 16.90
N LEU A 5 -41.01 34.45 16.15
CA LEU A 5 -42.25 35.15 15.78
C LEU A 5 -43.15 35.55 16.97
N LEU A 6 -42.70 35.30 18.20
CA LEU A 6 -43.50 35.42 19.42
C LEU A 6 -42.82 36.29 20.49
N ARG A 7 -41.68 36.91 20.18
CA ARG A 7 -41.20 38.11 20.90
C ARG A 7 -41.73 39.34 20.18
N PRO A 8 -42.03 40.46 20.87
CA PRO A 8 -42.31 41.72 20.21
C PRO A 8 -41.02 42.22 19.53
N GLY A 9 -40.78 41.74 18.32
CA GLY A 9 -39.74 42.19 17.41
C GLY A 9 -40.34 43.12 16.35
N THR A 10 -39.46 43.85 15.66
CA THR A 10 -39.80 44.90 14.67
C THR A 10 -40.40 44.39 13.35
N VAL A 11 -40.96 43.18 13.30
CA VAL A 11 -41.64 42.60 12.13
C VAL A 11 -43.13 42.45 12.44
N PRO A 12 -44.06 42.83 11.55
CA PRO A 12 -45.49 42.66 11.80
C PRO A 12 -45.84 41.18 12.00
N ILE A 13 -46.33 40.84 13.19
CA ILE A 13 -46.85 39.51 13.53
C ILE A 13 -48.14 39.28 12.72
N ALA A 14 -48.35 38.07 12.18
CA ALA A 14 -49.58 37.76 11.47
C ALA A 14 -50.78 37.87 12.43
N PRO A 15 -51.94 38.38 11.99
CA PRO A 15 -53.10 38.62 12.86
C PRO A 15 -53.65 37.36 13.53
N ASP A 16 -53.31 36.17 13.02
CA ASP A 16 -53.79 34.88 13.52
C ASP A 16 -52.80 34.20 14.50
N THR A 17 -51.66 34.83 14.82
CA THR A 17 -50.64 34.28 15.72
C THR A 17 -51.01 34.49 17.18
N ILE A 18 -51.32 33.40 17.89
CA ILE A 18 -51.66 33.41 19.32
C ILE A 18 -50.39 33.49 20.17
N LEU A 19 -50.26 34.51 21.02
CA LEU A 19 -49.14 34.67 21.94
C LEU A 19 -49.34 33.83 23.22
N TRP A 20 -48.24 33.37 23.85
CA TRP A 20 -48.32 32.46 25.00
C TRP A 20 -49.12 33.03 26.19
N PHE A 21 -49.14 34.35 26.37
CA PHE A 21 -49.87 34.98 27.47
C PHE A 21 -51.38 35.09 27.22
N GLU A 22 -51.84 34.97 25.97
CA GLU A 22 -53.28 34.99 25.65
C GLU A 22 -54.00 33.78 26.25
N PHE A 23 -53.30 32.65 26.42
CA PHE A 23 -53.80 31.48 27.14
C PHE A 23 -54.05 31.70 28.64
N LEU A 24 -53.47 32.76 29.23
CA LEU A 24 -53.79 33.17 30.60
C LEU A 24 -55.02 34.08 30.68
N LEU A 25 -55.35 34.76 29.58
CA LEU A 25 -56.45 35.74 29.52
C LEU A 25 -57.78 35.09 29.12
N HIS A 26 -57.73 34.04 28.29
CA HIS A 26 -58.90 33.36 27.76
C HIS A 26 -58.91 31.86 28.14
N GLN A 27 -59.79 31.48 29.06
CA GLN A 27 -59.84 30.15 29.67
C GLN A 27 -60.06 29.01 28.65
N ASP A 28 -60.86 29.23 27.60
CA ASP A 28 -61.19 28.22 26.59
C ASP A 28 -60.25 28.21 25.38
N LEU A 29 -59.32 29.17 25.30
CA LEU A 29 -58.41 29.32 24.16
C LEU A 29 -57.42 28.16 24.06
N LEU A 30 -56.96 27.62 25.19
CA LEU A 30 -56.02 26.51 25.20
C LEU A 30 -56.64 25.23 24.61
N LEU A 31 -57.86 24.89 25.04
CA LEU A 31 -58.53 23.67 24.58
C LEU A 31 -58.89 23.77 23.09
N SER A 32 -59.43 24.91 22.65
CA SER A 32 -59.76 25.16 21.24
C SER A 32 -58.52 25.19 20.34
N HIS A 33 -57.38 25.68 20.85
CA HIS A 33 -56.11 25.61 20.13
C HIS A 33 -55.59 24.19 19.98
N LEU A 34 -55.56 23.41 21.06
CA LEU A 34 -55.05 22.04 21.06
C LEU A 34 -55.89 21.06 20.22
N GLN A 35 -57.18 21.36 20.00
CA GLN A 35 -58.08 20.57 19.15
C GLN A 35 -57.88 20.81 17.63
N LYS A 36 -57.06 21.78 17.21
CA LYS A 36 -56.74 22.01 15.79
C LYS A 36 -56.00 20.79 15.20
N PRO A 37 -56.15 20.49 13.89
CA PRO A 37 -55.46 19.36 13.26
C PRO A 37 -53.92 19.50 13.25
N SER A 38 -53.42 20.74 13.25
CA SER A 38 -51.99 21.08 13.31
C SER A 38 -51.82 22.36 14.15
N PRO A 39 -51.84 22.27 15.49
CA PRO A 39 -51.68 23.45 16.35
C PRO A 39 -50.26 24.00 16.20
N ASP A 40 -50.15 25.29 15.90
CA ASP A 40 -48.90 26.05 15.91
C ASP A 40 -49.04 27.22 16.90
N PRO A 41 -48.34 27.21 18.04
CA PRO A 41 -47.34 26.22 18.46
C PRO A 41 -47.91 24.85 18.82
N SER A 42 -47.10 23.81 18.64
CA SER A 42 -47.43 22.43 19.00
C SER A 42 -47.55 22.24 20.52
N PRO A 43 -48.19 21.16 21.05
CA PRO A 43 -48.34 20.95 22.49
C PRO A 43 -46.99 20.95 23.24
N THR A 44 -45.95 20.35 22.64
CA THR A 44 -44.60 20.29 23.22
C THR A 44 -43.88 21.64 23.18
N GLU A 45 -44.10 22.43 22.13
CA GLU A 45 -43.60 23.81 22.06
C GLU A 45 -44.31 24.73 23.06
N LEU A 46 -45.61 24.54 23.30
CA LEU A 46 -46.35 25.29 24.32
C LEU A 46 -45.77 25.06 25.72
N ILE A 47 -45.54 23.79 26.09
CA ILE A 47 -44.91 23.46 27.38
C ILE A 47 -43.52 24.09 27.48
N SER A 48 -42.72 24.05 26.41
CA SER A 48 -41.39 24.67 26.38
C SER A 48 -41.47 26.19 26.54
N LYS A 49 -42.39 26.86 25.82
CA LYS A 49 -42.61 28.31 25.91
C LYS A 49 -43.11 28.75 27.28
N PHE A 50 -44.00 27.98 27.92
CA PHE A 50 -44.42 28.26 29.30
C PHE A 50 -43.25 28.11 30.28
N SER A 51 -42.41 27.08 30.10
CA SER A 51 -41.20 26.86 30.90
C SER A 51 -40.18 27.99 30.72
N ASP A 52 -39.96 28.46 29.49
CA ASP A 52 -39.05 29.56 29.17
C ASP A 52 -39.58 30.87 29.79
N ALA A 53 -40.89 31.15 29.68
CA ALA A 53 -41.51 32.32 30.29
C ALA A 53 -41.40 32.30 31.83
N ILE A 54 -41.48 31.13 32.47
CA ILE A 54 -41.21 30.98 33.91
C ILE A 54 -39.73 31.28 34.21
N SER A 55 -38.81 30.70 33.42
CA SER A 55 -37.37 30.86 33.62
C SER A 55 -36.91 32.31 33.45
N ASP A 56 -37.42 33.03 32.45
CA ASP A 56 -37.15 34.46 32.24
C ASP A 56 -37.63 35.31 33.42
N THR A 57 -38.79 35.00 34.01
CA THR A 57 -39.26 35.73 35.20
C THR A 57 -38.39 35.50 36.44
N LEU A 58 -37.78 34.32 36.57
CA LEU A 58 -36.88 33.99 37.67
C LEU A 58 -35.52 34.66 37.46
N ARG A 59 -34.99 34.64 36.23
CA ARG A 59 -33.73 35.30 35.86
C ARG A 59 -33.77 36.81 36.03
N ASN A 60 -34.83 37.45 35.55
CA ASN A 60 -35.01 38.91 35.68
C ASN A 60 -35.14 39.37 37.13
N ARG A 61 -35.52 38.49 38.08
CA ARG A 61 -35.48 38.80 39.52
C ARG A 61 -34.09 38.65 40.11
N LEU A 62 -33.35 37.60 39.73
CA LEU A 62 -31.98 37.38 40.20
C LEU A 62 -31.04 38.52 39.78
N GLU A 63 -31.25 39.10 38.59
CA GLU A 63 -30.50 40.28 38.11
C GLU A 63 -30.91 41.58 38.81
N ALA A 64 -32.12 41.65 39.39
CA ALA A 64 -32.60 42.83 40.12
C ALA A 64 -32.15 42.86 41.59
N ASP A 65 -31.80 41.70 42.19
CA ASP A 65 -31.59 41.59 43.64
C ASP A 65 -30.15 41.37 44.10
N ASN A 66 -29.14 41.17 43.23
CA ASN A 66 -27.76 40.94 43.70
C ASN A 66 -26.68 41.75 42.99
N GLY A 67 -26.30 42.86 43.64
CA GLY A 67 -24.92 43.36 43.69
C GLY A 67 -24.04 42.63 44.72
N GLU A 68 -24.51 41.59 45.41
CA GLU A 68 -23.67 40.76 46.27
C GLU A 68 -23.96 39.26 46.07
N VAL A 69 -22.89 38.50 45.90
CA VAL A 69 -22.92 37.04 45.75
C VAL A 69 -23.19 36.42 47.13
N ILE A 70 -24.40 35.93 47.34
CA ILE A 70 -24.70 35.02 48.45
C ILE A 70 -24.85 33.61 47.85
N VAL A 71 -23.99 32.71 48.31
CA VAL A 71 -24.10 31.26 48.12
C VAL A 71 -25.38 30.80 48.81
N VAL A 72 -26.38 30.39 48.05
CA VAL A 72 -27.67 29.93 48.60
C VAL A 72 -27.57 28.44 48.94
N GLU A 73 -27.01 28.14 50.11
CA GLU A 73 -27.53 27.05 50.92
C GLU A 73 -28.67 27.61 51.78
N SER A 74 -29.81 26.90 51.82
CA SER A 74 -30.97 27.14 52.71
C SER A 74 -31.80 28.42 52.50
N MET A 75 -32.74 28.39 51.55
CA MET A 75 -33.96 29.19 51.63
C MET A 75 -35.18 28.33 51.25
N GLN A 76 -35.60 27.49 52.18
CA GLN A 76 -36.73 26.57 52.02
C GLN A 76 -38.05 27.05 52.64
N ASP A 77 -38.10 28.20 53.32
CA ASP A 77 -39.36 28.66 53.91
C ASP A 77 -39.78 30.05 53.39
N ASN A 78 -40.92 30.07 52.69
CA ASN A 78 -41.76 31.24 52.37
C ASN A 78 -41.47 32.09 51.12
N MET A 79 -41.15 31.50 49.97
CA MET A 79 -41.35 32.20 48.69
C MET A 79 -42.76 31.94 48.12
N LYS A 80 -43.69 32.89 48.27
CA LYS A 80 -44.93 32.91 47.48
C LYS A 80 -44.55 33.02 46.00
N HIS A 81 -44.66 31.93 45.25
CA HIS A 81 -44.53 31.97 43.79
C HIS A 81 -45.53 33.00 43.24
N PRO A 82 -45.13 33.88 42.31
CA PRO A 82 -46.07 34.81 41.69
C PRO A 82 -47.20 34.03 41.02
N ALA A 83 -48.44 34.49 41.17
CA ALA A 83 -49.65 33.84 40.64
C ALA A 83 -49.52 33.47 39.15
N LYS A 84 -48.82 34.32 38.38
CA LYS A 84 -48.44 34.07 36.98
C LYS A 84 -47.68 32.75 36.78
N ASN A 85 -46.67 32.45 37.61
CA ASN A 85 -45.85 31.25 37.43
C ASN A 85 -46.64 30.01 37.80
N ILE A 86 -47.48 30.08 38.83
CA ILE A 86 -48.39 28.99 39.21
C ILE A 86 -49.37 28.69 38.06
N ALA A 87 -49.95 29.73 37.45
CA ALA A 87 -50.84 29.58 36.30
C ALA A 87 -50.14 28.95 35.09
N LEU A 88 -48.90 29.35 34.77
CA LEU A 88 -48.11 28.76 33.68
C LEU A 88 -47.74 27.29 33.91
N LYS A 89 -47.44 26.91 35.17
CA LYS A 89 -47.22 25.50 35.56
C LYS A 89 -48.50 24.68 35.35
N ILE A 90 -49.65 25.20 35.78
CA ILE A 90 -50.96 24.57 35.59
C ILE A 90 -51.30 24.44 34.09
N LEU A 91 -51.02 25.46 33.27
CA LEU A 91 -51.18 25.37 31.81
C LEU A 91 -50.30 24.26 31.22
N SER A 92 -49.06 24.12 31.68
CA SER A 92 -48.16 23.05 31.23
C SER A 92 -48.72 21.66 31.57
N LEU A 93 -49.27 21.49 32.78
CA LEU A 93 -49.92 20.25 33.20
C LEU A 93 -51.22 19.97 32.44
N LYS A 94 -52.00 21.01 32.11
CA LYS A 94 -53.17 20.89 31.22
C LYS A 94 -52.78 20.36 29.84
N VAL A 95 -51.73 20.91 29.25
CA VAL A 95 -51.22 20.45 27.94
C VAL A 95 -50.72 19.00 28.04
N ALA A 96 -49.99 18.66 29.12
CA ALA A 96 -49.51 17.30 29.38
C ALA A 96 -50.66 16.28 29.57
N ALA A 97 -51.74 16.68 30.25
CA ALA A 97 -52.94 15.89 30.42
C ALA A 97 -53.73 15.72 29.11
N PHE A 98 -53.76 16.76 28.25
CA PHE A 98 -54.37 16.69 26.91
C PHE A 98 -53.69 15.64 26.02
N ILE A 99 -52.35 15.58 26.05
CA ILE A 99 -51.57 14.55 25.34
C ILE A 99 -51.53 13.19 26.08
N LYS A 100 -52.39 13.02 27.10
CA LYS A 100 -52.56 11.79 27.89
C LYS A 100 -51.27 11.28 28.53
N TRP A 101 -50.39 12.19 28.96
CA TRP A 101 -49.11 11.85 29.60
C TRP A 101 -48.22 10.93 28.75
N ASN A 102 -48.34 11.02 27.42
CA ASN A 102 -47.54 10.22 26.51
C ASN A 102 -46.04 10.55 26.65
N LEU A 103 -45.27 9.56 27.13
CA LEU A 103 -43.85 9.72 27.40
C LEU A 103 -43.01 10.01 26.15
N ALA A 104 -43.46 9.64 24.95
CA ALA A 104 -42.76 9.99 23.71
C ALA A 104 -42.79 11.51 23.47
N HIS A 105 -43.93 12.17 23.75
CA HIS A 105 -44.06 13.62 23.65
C HIS A 105 -43.38 14.35 24.81
N ILE A 106 -43.45 13.83 26.04
CA ILE A 106 -42.76 14.45 27.18
C ILE A 106 -41.24 14.41 26.94
N ARG A 107 -40.70 13.32 26.40
CA ARG A 107 -39.25 13.19 26.13
C ARG A 107 -38.73 14.07 24.99
N SER A 108 -39.60 14.61 24.12
CA SER A 108 -39.15 15.58 23.12
C SER A 108 -38.93 16.98 23.70
N LEU A 109 -39.37 17.23 24.94
CA LEU A 109 -39.09 18.48 25.66
C LEU A 109 -37.62 18.54 26.11
N PRO A 110 -37.05 19.74 26.33
CA PRO A 110 -35.75 19.89 26.99
C PRO A 110 -35.71 19.17 28.34
N PHE A 111 -34.59 18.54 28.70
CA PHE A 111 -34.49 17.68 29.89
C PHE A 111 -34.90 18.39 31.19
N LYS A 112 -34.49 19.65 31.37
CA LYS A 112 -34.91 20.50 32.49
C LYS A 112 -36.42 20.71 32.54
N THR A 113 -37.04 20.95 31.40
CA THR A 113 -38.49 21.10 31.26
C THR A 113 -39.22 19.79 31.60
N GLN A 114 -38.65 18.64 31.26
CA GLN A 114 -39.20 17.33 31.66
C GLN A 114 -39.23 17.19 33.19
N ILE A 115 -38.10 17.49 33.84
CA ILE A 115 -37.98 17.42 35.31
C ILE A 115 -38.97 18.37 35.98
N HIS A 116 -39.01 19.64 35.55
CA HIS A 116 -39.91 20.63 36.14
C HIS A 116 -41.39 20.24 35.96
N LEU A 117 -41.78 19.76 34.78
CA LEU A 117 -43.15 19.32 34.53
C LEU A 117 -43.57 18.18 35.46
N LEU A 118 -42.68 17.22 35.71
CA LEU A 118 -42.94 16.10 36.61
C LEU A 118 -42.89 16.50 38.08
N GLN A 119 -41.97 17.39 38.48
CA GLN A 119 -41.94 17.97 39.82
C GLN A 119 -43.22 18.75 40.12
N ASP A 120 -43.72 19.53 39.15
CA ASP A 120 -44.97 20.26 39.27
C ASP A 120 -46.17 19.31 39.39
N LEU A 121 -46.20 18.22 38.62
CA LEU A 121 -47.22 17.18 38.74
C LEU A 121 -47.22 16.55 40.14
N LEU A 122 -46.05 16.15 40.65
CA LEU A 122 -45.89 15.55 41.98
C LEU A 122 -46.32 16.54 43.09
N TYR A 123 -45.93 17.80 42.96
CA TYR A 123 -46.27 18.87 43.89
C TYR A 123 -47.79 19.09 43.99
N PHE A 124 -48.47 19.30 42.86
CA PHE A 124 -49.92 19.57 42.89
C PHE A 124 -50.76 18.34 43.23
N ALA A 125 -50.29 17.13 42.90
CA ALA A 125 -50.97 15.89 43.25
C ALA A 125 -50.79 15.49 44.73
N ASN A 126 -49.69 15.89 45.37
CA ASN A 126 -49.37 15.57 46.77
C ASN A 126 -49.66 16.73 47.73
N ASN A 127 -50.86 17.29 47.71
CA ASN A 127 -51.26 18.35 48.64
C ASN A 127 -50.28 19.54 48.74
N LYS A 128 -49.58 19.88 47.64
CA LYS A 128 -48.60 20.99 47.58
C LYS A 128 -47.36 20.76 48.47
N THR A 129 -46.98 19.51 48.73
CA THR A 129 -45.67 19.19 49.34
C THR A 129 -44.58 19.26 48.28
N VAL A 130 -43.45 19.88 48.60
CA VAL A 130 -42.30 19.98 47.68
C VAL A 130 -41.74 18.60 47.38
N ALA A 131 -41.62 18.26 46.09
CA ALA A 131 -41.01 17.03 45.59
C ALA A 131 -39.78 17.39 44.75
N GLU A 132 -38.59 16.95 45.18
CA GLU A 132 -37.34 17.19 44.46
C GLU A 132 -36.87 15.92 43.77
N ILE A 133 -36.99 15.85 42.44
CA ILE A 133 -36.40 14.76 41.64
C ILE A 133 -34.85 14.84 41.74
N PRO A 134 -34.13 13.74 42.08
CA PRO A 134 -34.61 12.36 42.19
C PRO A 134 -34.98 11.88 43.61
N ASN A 135 -34.89 12.73 44.62
CA ASN A 135 -35.15 12.43 46.03
C ASN A 135 -36.65 12.35 46.36
N ILE A 136 -37.37 11.43 45.71
CA ILE A 136 -38.76 11.13 46.05
C ILE A 136 -38.76 10.10 47.20
N GLY A 137 -39.55 10.35 48.25
CA GLY A 137 -39.64 9.45 49.41
C GLY A 137 -40.17 8.05 49.08
N ASP A 138 -39.66 7.04 49.77
CA ASP A 138 -40.10 5.66 49.59
C ASP A 138 -41.54 5.48 50.13
N ILE A 139 -42.40 4.83 49.35
CA ILE A 139 -43.80 4.59 49.72
C ILE A 139 -43.93 3.14 50.18
N GLU A 140 -44.07 2.95 51.48
CA GLU A 140 -44.20 1.63 52.09
C GLU A 140 -45.63 1.06 51.95
N ASP A 141 -46.68 1.91 51.94
CA ASP A 141 -48.09 1.52 51.81
C ASP A 141 -48.85 2.35 50.77
N HIS A 142 -49.19 1.74 49.63
CA HIS A 142 -49.96 2.38 48.54
C HIS A 142 -51.42 2.69 48.90
N GLU A 143 -52.01 1.98 49.87
CA GLU A 143 -53.42 2.19 50.29
C GLU A 143 -53.66 3.53 51.03
N ASN A 144 -52.61 4.12 51.62
CA ASN A 144 -52.70 5.38 52.37
C ASN A 144 -52.38 6.62 51.52
N VAL A 145 -52.11 6.44 50.22
CA VAL A 145 -51.65 7.51 49.32
C VAL A 145 -52.81 8.03 48.47
N PRO A 146 -52.98 9.36 48.30
CA PRO A 146 -54.03 9.89 47.43
C PRO A 146 -53.95 9.33 46.00
N PRO A 147 -55.06 8.90 45.39
CA PRO A 147 -55.07 8.35 44.02
C PRO A 147 -54.45 9.26 42.94
N PRO A 148 -54.63 10.62 42.97
CA PRO A 148 -53.94 11.52 42.05
C PRO A 148 -52.42 11.48 42.18
N TYR A 149 -51.92 11.31 43.41
CA TYR A 149 -50.48 11.22 43.66
C TYR A 149 -49.91 9.87 43.23
N LEU A 150 -50.65 8.77 43.45
CA LEU A 150 -50.29 7.45 42.89
C LEU A 150 -50.15 7.49 41.36
N PHE A 151 -51.06 8.18 40.66
CA PHE A 151 -50.95 8.38 39.22
C PHE A 151 -49.66 9.15 38.85
N ALA A 152 -49.38 10.26 39.55
CA ALA A 152 -48.18 11.07 39.32
C ALA A 152 -46.88 10.26 39.50
N LEU A 153 -46.83 9.39 40.51
CA LEU A 153 -45.70 8.50 40.78
C LEU A 153 -45.51 7.45 39.67
N VAL A 154 -46.60 6.85 39.18
CA VAL A 154 -46.53 5.93 38.04
C VAL A 154 -45.96 6.63 36.81
N VAL A 155 -46.41 7.85 36.49
CA VAL A 155 -45.88 8.62 35.36
C VAL A 155 -44.40 8.94 35.55
N TYR A 156 -43.98 9.36 36.75
CA TYR A 156 -42.58 9.62 37.08
C TYR A 156 -41.70 8.38 36.92
N HIS A 157 -42.08 7.25 37.53
CA HIS A 157 -41.28 6.02 37.48
C HIS A 157 -41.21 5.45 36.06
N ARG A 158 -42.31 5.50 35.30
CA ARG A 158 -42.28 5.13 33.87
C ARG A 158 -41.37 6.06 33.06
N TRP A 159 -41.43 7.38 33.30
CA TRP A 159 -40.53 8.34 32.66
C TRP A 159 -39.06 8.04 32.99
N LEU A 160 -38.71 7.82 34.25
CA LEU A 160 -37.32 7.57 34.67
C LEU A 160 -36.77 6.30 34.02
N LEU A 161 -37.56 5.23 33.97
CA LEU A 161 -37.18 3.98 33.31
C LEU A 161 -36.96 4.21 31.80
N ASN A 162 -37.88 4.92 31.15
CA ASN A 162 -37.84 5.18 29.72
C ASN A 162 -36.68 6.10 29.30
N VAL A 163 -36.40 7.15 30.07
CA VAL A 163 -35.23 8.03 29.89
C VAL A 163 -33.94 7.25 30.05
N THR A 164 -33.84 6.41 31.09
CA THR A 164 -32.64 5.58 31.33
C THR A 164 -32.35 4.68 30.12
N MET A 165 -33.37 4.09 29.50
CA MET A 165 -33.20 3.27 28.30
C MET A 165 -32.84 4.07 27.06
N HIS A 166 -33.45 5.22 26.83
CA HIS A 166 -33.13 6.05 25.66
C HIS A 166 -31.71 6.61 25.68
N ARG A 167 -31.12 6.79 26.86
CA ARG A 167 -29.70 7.12 27.00
C ARG A 167 -28.77 6.04 26.44
N ILE A 168 -29.24 4.79 26.36
CA ILE A 168 -28.45 3.63 25.91
C ILE A 168 -28.62 3.39 24.39
N THR A 169 -29.75 3.77 23.77
CA THR A 169 -30.20 3.14 22.50
C THR A 169 -30.07 3.95 21.23
N SER A 170 -30.11 5.29 21.23
CA SER A 170 -29.74 6.11 20.05
C SER A 170 -29.72 7.61 20.31
N ASN A 171 -28.81 8.32 19.60
CA ASN A 171 -28.80 9.75 19.25
C ASN A 171 -29.81 10.64 19.97
N TRP A 172 -29.53 11.01 21.23
CA TRP A 172 -30.16 12.15 21.88
C TRP A 172 -30.00 13.39 20.97
N GLN A 173 -31.07 13.77 20.28
CA GLN A 173 -31.05 14.83 19.27
C GLN A 173 -30.69 16.17 19.90
N MET A 174 -29.78 16.87 19.20
CA MET A 174 -29.51 18.31 19.23
C MET A 174 -29.67 19.02 20.58
N ARG A 175 -28.53 19.30 21.22
CA ARG A 175 -28.41 20.46 22.13
C ARG A 175 -28.57 21.75 21.30
N MET A 176 -29.79 22.08 20.92
CA MET A 176 -30.13 23.42 20.45
C MET A 176 -30.50 24.22 21.69
N GLY A 177 -29.65 25.19 22.05
CA GLY A 177 -29.88 26.11 23.17
C GLY A 177 -29.13 25.74 24.46
N ASN A 178 -28.81 26.78 25.25
CA ASN A 178 -28.06 26.69 26.50
C ASN A 178 -28.65 25.61 27.44
N THR A 179 -27.99 24.46 27.50
CA THR A 179 -28.31 23.42 28.49
C THR A 179 -27.84 23.88 29.86
N GLU A 180 -28.76 24.35 30.69
CA GLU A 180 -28.49 24.72 32.10
C GLU A 180 -28.28 23.49 33.02
N ILE A 181 -28.53 22.27 32.56
CA ILE A 181 -28.26 21.03 33.31
C ILE A 181 -27.01 20.34 32.76
N SER A 182 -26.10 19.98 33.66
CA SER A 182 -24.86 19.28 33.36
C SER A 182 -25.09 17.76 33.20
N PRO A 183 -24.30 17.06 32.38
CA PRO A 183 -24.37 15.59 32.30
C PRO A 183 -24.19 14.87 33.64
N ALA A 184 -23.55 15.52 34.64
CA ALA A 184 -23.39 14.98 35.98
C ALA A 184 -24.73 14.93 36.75
N GLU A 185 -25.55 15.97 36.65
CA GLU A 185 -26.88 16.02 37.27
C GLU A 185 -27.83 15.00 36.63
N GLU A 186 -27.76 14.81 35.30
CA GLU A 186 -28.52 13.78 34.60
C GLU A 186 -28.11 12.36 35.04
N ASN A 187 -26.82 12.14 35.30
CA ASN A 187 -26.29 10.87 35.83
C ASN A 187 -26.78 10.57 37.25
N ILE A 188 -26.91 11.60 38.10
CA ILE A 188 -27.44 11.45 39.46
C ILE A 188 -28.91 11.03 39.40
N ILE A 189 -29.71 11.65 38.52
CA ILE A 189 -31.14 11.33 38.38
C ILE A 189 -31.33 9.89 37.92
N CYS A 190 -30.65 9.45 36.86
CA CYS A 190 -30.73 8.07 36.36
C CYS A 190 -29.69 7.13 37.01
N SER A 191 -29.34 7.36 38.28
CA SER A 191 -28.40 6.51 39.01
C SER A 191 -28.93 5.08 39.14
N HIS A 192 -28.02 4.10 39.32
CA HIS A 192 -28.40 2.70 39.49
C HIS A 192 -29.37 2.49 40.66
N GLU A 193 -29.25 3.28 41.74
CA GLU A 193 -30.15 3.22 42.88
C GLU A 193 -31.58 3.66 42.52
N ASN A 194 -31.72 4.81 41.86
CA ASN A 194 -33.03 5.35 41.47
C ASN A 194 -33.73 4.46 40.43
N VAL A 195 -32.96 3.87 39.51
CA VAL A 195 -33.46 2.90 38.53
C VAL A 195 -33.92 1.64 39.24
N LYS A 196 -33.18 1.13 40.22
CA LYS A 196 -33.59 -0.03 41.01
C LYS A 196 -34.91 0.24 41.77
N LYS A 197 -35.00 1.37 42.48
CA LYS A 197 -36.23 1.79 43.17
C LYS A 197 -37.42 1.86 42.21
N THR A 198 -37.18 2.37 41.00
CA THR A 198 -38.21 2.46 39.94
C THR A 198 -38.68 1.10 39.43
N VAL A 199 -37.76 0.17 39.19
CA VAL A 199 -38.10 -1.20 38.78
C VAL A 199 -38.90 -1.90 39.88
N ASP A 200 -38.48 -1.77 41.14
CA ASP A 200 -39.17 -2.35 42.29
C ASP A 200 -40.58 -1.76 42.45
N PHE A 201 -40.73 -0.43 42.36
CA PHE A 201 -42.03 0.26 42.40
C PHE A 201 -42.96 -0.20 41.27
N LEU A 202 -42.49 -0.22 40.02
CA LEU A 202 -43.34 -0.61 38.88
C LEU A 202 -43.71 -2.09 38.91
N THR A 203 -42.80 -2.96 39.37
CA THR A 203 -43.10 -4.38 39.56
C THR A 203 -44.15 -4.59 40.65
N ASN A 204 -44.05 -3.86 41.76
CA ASN A 204 -45.06 -3.88 42.81
C ASN A 204 -46.40 -3.33 42.31
N SER A 205 -46.41 -2.31 41.45
CA SER A 205 -47.64 -1.72 40.92
C SER A 205 -48.49 -2.69 40.10
N LEU A 206 -47.87 -3.71 39.49
CA LEU A 206 -48.58 -4.76 38.75
C LEU A 206 -49.45 -5.65 39.66
N THR A 207 -49.23 -5.65 40.98
CA THR A 207 -50.01 -6.45 41.93
C THR A 207 -51.21 -5.71 42.53
N TRP A 208 -51.35 -4.41 42.28
CA TRP A 208 -52.42 -3.59 42.83
C TRP A 208 -53.82 -4.09 42.43
N THR A 209 -54.75 -4.03 43.38
CA THR A 209 -56.17 -4.33 43.20
C THR A 209 -56.91 -3.13 42.62
N GLU A 210 -56.62 -1.94 43.11
CA GLU A 210 -57.15 -0.66 42.63
C GLU A 210 -56.07 0.13 41.89
N ILE A 211 -56.42 0.67 40.72
CA ILE A 211 -55.49 1.37 39.83
C ILE A 211 -55.85 2.86 39.83
N PRO A 212 -54.86 3.76 39.96
CA PRO A 212 -55.14 5.19 39.97
C PRO A 212 -55.71 5.65 38.62
N SER A 213 -56.69 6.55 38.67
CA SER A 213 -57.30 7.12 37.45
C SER A 213 -56.37 8.13 36.78
N MET A 214 -56.40 8.20 35.45
CA MET A 214 -55.61 9.13 34.65
C MET A 214 -56.10 10.57 34.84
N LEU A 215 -55.18 11.47 35.22
CA LEU A 215 -55.50 12.89 35.35
C LEU A 215 -55.73 13.52 33.97
N THR A 216 -56.89 14.16 33.77
CA THR A 216 -57.32 14.75 32.50
C THR A 216 -57.15 16.28 32.51
N PHE A 217 -57.41 16.92 31.37
CA PHE A 217 -57.31 18.37 31.20
C PHE A 217 -58.13 19.15 32.24
N ASP A 218 -59.33 18.66 32.56
CA ASP A 218 -60.28 19.33 33.45
C ASP A 218 -59.96 19.16 34.95
N CYS A 219 -59.03 18.25 35.30
CA CYS A 219 -58.57 18.10 36.68
C CYS A 219 -57.83 19.35 37.19
N PHE A 220 -57.20 20.10 36.28
CA PHE A 220 -56.41 21.27 36.60
C PHE A 220 -57.23 22.54 36.32
N LYS A 221 -57.46 23.41 37.32
CA LYS A 221 -58.11 24.71 37.11
C LYS A 221 -57.12 25.86 37.30
N LEU A 222 -57.29 26.93 36.53
CA LEU A 222 -56.45 28.11 36.65
C LEU A 222 -56.77 28.86 37.96
N PRO A 223 -55.78 29.50 38.61
CA PRO A 223 -56.02 30.28 39.82
C PRO A 223 -56.96 31.46 39.55
N THR A 224 -57.92 31.70 40.46
CA THR A 224 -58.79 32.88 40.45
C THR A 224 -58.11 34.09 41.12
N GLU A 225 -58.71 35.29 41.03
CA GLU A 225 -58.18 36.54 41.60
C GLU A 225 -57.89 36.46 43.13
N THR A 226 -58.49 35.49 43.84
CA THR A 226 -58.25 35.23 45.27
C THR A 226 -57.03 34.34 45.56
N ASN A 227 -56.33 33.84 44.53
CA ASN A 227 -55.22 32.86 44.60
C ASN A 227 -55.57 31.50 45.23
N ASP A 228 -56.86 31.16 45.33
CA ASP A 228 -57.28 29.84 45.78
C ASP A 228 -57.06 28.81 44.65
N LEU A 229 -56.29 27.77 44.96
CA LEU A 229 -55.98 26.68 44.04
C LEU A 229 -56.95 25.52 44.29
N GLU A 230 -57.91 25.34 43.39
CA GLU A 230 -58.89 24.25 43.39
C GLU A 230 -58.58 23.24 42.28
N PHE A 231 -58.58 21.95 42.60
CA PHE A 231 -58.38 20.85 41.65
C PHE A 231 -59.60 19.93 41.65
N GLU A 232 -60.06 19.54 40.46
CA GLU A 232 -61.26 18.70 40.28
C GLU A 232 -60.87 17.26 39.91
N TRP A 233 -60.37 16.52 40.91
CA TRP A 233 -59.88 15.16 40.71
C TRP A 233 -60.96 14.16 40.25
N SER A 234 -62.24 14.49 40.45
CA SER A 234 -63.38 13.72 39.95
C SER A 234 -63.48 13.67 38.43
N SER A 235 -62.84 14.60 37.71
CA SER A 235 -62.78 14.62 36.24
C SER A 235 -61.74 13.64 35.67
N SER A 236 -61.09 12.84 36.51
CA SER A 236 -60.11 11.84 36.07
C SER A 236 -60.77 10.67 35.32
N GLN A 237 -60.01 10.05 34.41
CA GLN A 237 -60.48 8.96 33.56
C GLN A 237 -59.98 7.61 34.08
N ILE A 238 -60.88 6.63 34.20
CA ILE A 238 -60.55 5.29 34.74
C ILE A 238 -59.61 4.54 33.77
N ILE A 239 -58.55 3.93 34.30
CA ILE A 239 -57.65 3.04 33.56
C ILE A 239 -58.03 1.58 33.89
N SER A 240 -58.19 0.72 32.88
CA SER A 240 -58.44 -0.71 33.11
C SER A 240 -57.18 -1.45 33.57
N LYS A 241 -57.35 -2.58 34.25
CA LYS A 241 -56.22 -3.39 34.74
C LYS A 241 -55.37 -3.97 33.61
N GLU A 242 -56.02 -4.30 32.51
CA GLU A 242 -55.39 -4.80 31.29
C GLU A 242 -54.57 -3.69 30.61
N GLU A 243 -55.12 -2.48 30.51
CA GLU A 243 -54.42 -1.32 29.93
C GLU A 243 -53.19 -0.93 30.76
N PHE A 244 -53.34 -0.85 32.09
CA PHE A 244 -52.23 -0.58 33.00
C PHE A 244 -51.15 -1.66 32.90
N SER A 245 -51.55 -2.94 32.99
CA SER A 245 -50.62 -4.06 32.95
C SER A 245 -49.88 -4.16 31.62
N ALA A 246 -50.55 -3.91 30.48
CA ALA A 246 -49.91 -3.93 29.17
C ALA A 246 -48.80 -2.87 29.08
N GLN A 247 -49.10 -1.62 29.48
CA GLN A 247 -48.13 -0.53 29.37
C GLN A 247 -46.93 -0.71 30.31
N VAL A 248 -47.16 -1.09 31.58
CA VAL A 248 -46.08 -1.26 32.55
C VAL A 248 -45.20 -2.47 32.19
N ASN A 249 -45.78 -3.58 31.73
CA ASN A 249 -44.99 -4.73 31.25
C ASN A 249 -44.20 -4.39 29.97
N TYR A 250 -44.71 -3.51 29.10
CA TYR A 250 -43.95 -3.04 27.94
C TYR A 250 -42.71 -2.23 28.35
N ASP A 251 -42.87 -1.30 29.29
CA ASP A 251 -41.79 -0.44 29.80
C ASP A 251 -40.73 -1.27 30.56
N LEU A 252 -41.14 -2.24 31.39
CA LEU A 252 -40.22 -3.17 32.06
C LEU A 252 -39.55 -4.15 31.08
N GLY A 253 -40.29 -4.67 30.10
CA GLY A 253 -39.76 -5.57 29.09
C GLY A 253 -38.68 -4.90 28.23
N THR A 254 -38.93 -3.66 27.78
CA THR A 254 -37.93 -2.87 27.06
C THR A 254 -36.72 -2.57 27.94
N PHE A 255 -36.92 -2.27 29.22
CA PHE A 255 -35.81 -2.09 30.16
C PHE A 255 -34.91 -3.33 30.28
N PHE A 256 -35.49 -4.49 30.58
CA PHE A 256 -34.73 -5.73 30.73
C PHE A 256 -34.07 -6.17 29.41
N PHE A 257 -34.70 -5.88 28.27
CA PHE A 257 -34.13 -6.17 26.96
C PHE A 257 -32.82 -5.41 26.74
N TYR A 258 -32.79 -4.10 27.04
CA TYR A 258 -31.57 -3.29 26.90
C TYR A 258 -30.56 -3.52 28.03
N LYS A 259 -30.99 -4.07 29.17
CA LYS A 259 -30.10 -4.60 30.22
C LYS A 259 -29.50 -5.97 29.85
N GLU A 260 -29.85 -6.52 28.68
CA GLU A 260 -29.44 -7.85 28.20
C GLU A 260 -29.96 -9.03 29.05
N ASP A 261 -30.98 -8.81 29.89
CA ASP A 261 -31.69 -9.88 30.59
C ASP A 261 -32.89 -10.38 29.76
N TYR A 262 -32.56 -11.13 28.70
CA TYR A 262 -33.55 -11.57 27.71
C TYR A 262 -34.63 -12.49 28.28
N ASN A 263 -34.37 -13.19 29.39
CA ASN A 263 -35.35 -14.09 30.03
C ASN A 263 -36.45 -13.27 30.72
N LEU A 264 -36.08 -12.30 31.55
CA LEU A 264 -37.06 -11.41 32.18
C LEU A 264 -37.78 -10.55 31.14
N ALA A 265 -37.05 -10.04 30.15
CA ALA A 265 -37.64 -9.28 29.05
C ALA A 265 -38.72 -10.09 28.32
N ARG A 266 -38.44 -11.37 28.00
CA ARG A 266 -39.39 -12.28 27.37
C ARG A 266 -40.68 -12.42 28.18
N ASP A 267 -40.55 -12.69 29.48
CA ASP A 267 -41.70 -12.94 30.34
C ASP A 267 -42.59 -11.69 30.45
N HIS A 268 -41.99 -10.49 30.55
CA HIS A 268 -42.72 -9.22 30.51
C HIS A 268 -43.36 -8.95 29.15
N PHE A 269 -42.67 -9.17 28.03
CA PHE A 269 -43.26 -8.99 26.70
C PHE A 269 -44.42 -9.97 26.41
N GLN A 270 -44.35 -11.21 26.92
CA GLN A 270 -45.46 -12.16 26.81
C GLN A 270 -46.68 -11.72 27.64
N LYS A 271 -46.47 -11.26 28.88
CA LYS A 271 -47.53 -10.69 29.73
C LYS A 271 -48.12 -9.41 29.14
N CYS A 272 -47.29 -8.58 28.51
CA CYS A 272 -47.73 -7.41 27.77
C CYS A 272 -48.64 -7.81 26.60
N LEU A 273 -48.24 -8.81 25.81
CA LEU A 273 -49.01 -9.27 24.65
C LEU A 273 -50.34 -9.91 25.05
N SER A 274 -50.38 -10.69 26.14
CA SER A 274 -51.63 -11.25 26.65
C SER A 274 -52.57 -10.17 27.17
N SER A 275 -52.04 -9.23 27.98
CA SER A 275 -52.83 -8.11 28.54
C SER A 275 -53.35 -7.17 27.45
N TYR A 276 -52.55 -6.91 26.41
CA TYR A 276 -52.96 -6.07 25.28
C TYR A 276 -54.11 -6.69 24.48
N LYS A 277 -54.10 -8.02 24.28
CA LYS A 277 -55.17 -8.73 23.58
C LYS A 277 -56.50 -8.76 24.34
N SER A 278 -56.47 -8.58 25.67
CA SER A 278 -57.67 -8.53 26.51
C SER A 278 -58.27 -7.12 26.68
N ILE A 279 -57.69 -6.08 26.06
CA ILE A 279 -58.22 -4.71 26.12
C ILE A 279 -59.43 -4.59 25.19
N HIS A 280 -60.59 -4.22 25.73
CA HIS A 280 -61.83 -4.01 24.97
C HIS A 280 -62.01 -2.55 24.52
N GLU A 281 -61.67 -1.59 25.37
CA GLU A 281 -61.68 -0.15 25.10
C GLU A 281 -60.38 0.46 25.66
N SER A 282 -59.64 1.22 24.85
CA SER A 282 -58.43 1.93 25.29
C SER A 282 -58.74 3.39 25.53
N ASN A 283 -58.42 3.85 26.74
CA ASN A 283 -58.58 5.24 27.14
C ASN A 283 -57.38 6.11 26.74
N GLY A 284 -56.36 5.51 26.14
CA GLY A 284 -55.17 6.16 25.59
C GLY A 284 -53.99 6.22 26.55
N PHE A 285 -54.01 5.42 27.62
CA PHE A 285 -52.88 5.25 28.54
C PHE A 285 -51.81 4.30 27.96
N VAL A 286 -52.24 3.28 27.21
CA VAL A 286 -51.34 2.40 26.45
C VAL A 286 -50.87 3.10 25.18
N THR A 287 -49.55 3.21 25.04
CA THR A 287 -48.86 3.85 23.91
C THR A 287 -47.79 2.90 23.34
N LEU A 288 -48.20 1.70 22.91
CA LEU A 288 -47.29 0.69 22.35
C LEU A 288 -47.55 0.44 20.86
N ASN A 289 -46.48 0.13 20.12
CA ASN A 289 -46.59 -0.34 18.74
C ASN A 289 -46.57 -1.88 18.74
N ILE A 290 -47.70 -2.48 18.33
CA ILE A 290 -47.87 -3.93 18.35
C ILE A 290 -46.83 -4.67 17.50
N HIS A 291 -46.45 -4.12 16.34
CA HIS A 291 -45.44 -4.74 15.48
C HIS A 291 -44.06 -4.74 16.14
N VAL A 292 -43.72 -3.68 16.86
CA VAL A 292 -42.45 -3.60 17.62
C VAL A 292 -42.45 -4.61 18.77
N LEU A 293 -43.58 -4.76 19.49
CA LEU A 293 -43.72 -5.77 20.54
C LEU A 293 -43.55 -7.19 19.98
N GLU A 294 -44.16 -7.50 18.84
CA GLU A 294 -44.01 -8.82 18.18
C GLU A 294 -42.55 -9.11 17.80
N VAL A 295 -41.79 -8.09 17.36
CA VAL A 295 -40.36 -8.22 17.08
C VAL A 295 -39.57 -8.50 18.35
N TYR A 296 -39.86 -7.80 19.46
CA TYR A 296 -39.21 -8.08 20.74
C TYR A 296 -39.50 -9.49 21.26
N VAL A 297 -40.75 -9.94 21.19
CA VAL A 297 -41.15 -11.30 21.56
C VAL A 297 -40.39 -12.33 20.69
N ARG A 298 -40.27 -12.08 19.38
CA ARG A 298 -39.51 -12.97 18.48
C ARG A 298 -38.01 -12.97 18.79
N ALA A 299 -37.42 -11.81 19.06
CA ALA A 299 -36.01 -11.66 19.40
C ALA A 299 -35.66 -12.41 20.70
N CYS A 300 -36.52 -12.34 21.73
CA CYS A 300 -36.28 -13.04 22.99
C CYS A 300 -36.63 -14.54 22.96
N ASN A 301 -37.51 -14.99 22.04
CA ASN A 301 -37.96 -16.38 22.01
C ASN A 301 -37.00 -17.36 21.30
N GLY A 302 -35.98 -16.88 20.58
CA GLY A 302 -34.89 -17.71 20.03
C GLY A 302 -35.33 -19.02 19.33
N SER A 303 -36.50 -19.04 18.68
CA SER A 303 -37.20 -20.29 18.37
C SER A 303 -36.44 -21.13 17.33
N THR A 304 -36.10 -22.35 17.75
CA THR A 304 -35.65 -23.47 16.91
C THR A 304 -36.80 -24.21 16.21
N ASP A 305 -38.07 -23.89 16.52
CA ASP A 305 -39.27 -24.63 16.06
C ASP A 305 -40.27 -23.79 15.25
N GLY A 306 -39.85 -22.63 14.73
CA GLY A 306 -40.64 -21.78 13.82
C GLY A 306 -40.34 -22.01 12.33
N PRO A 307 -41.17 -21.50 11.40
CA PRO A 307 -40.83 -21.45 9.98
C PRO A 307 -39.50 -20.72 9.80
N LYS A 308 -38.62 -21.26 8.93
CA LYS A 308 -37.29 -20.68 8.67
C LYS A 308 -37.41 -19.18 8.39
N GLY A 309 -36.81 -18.37 9.26
CA GLY A 309 -36.77 -16.91 9.14
C GLY A 309 -36.08 -16.45 7.85
N ASN A 310 -36.00 -15.13 7.64
CA ASN A 310 -35.33 -14.58 6.46
C ASN A 310 -33.82 -14.97 6.43
N LEU A 311 -33.14 -14.81 5.28
CA LEU A 311 -31.74 -15.24 5.17
C LEU A 311 -30.80 -14.47 6.10
N LEU A 312 -31.15 -13.23 6.49
CA LEU A 312 -30.39 -12.43 7.44
C LEU A 312 -30.51 -12.97 8.88
N GLU A 313 -31.69 -13.42 9.29
CA GLU A 313 -31.93 -14.08 10.57
C GLU A 313 -31.18 -15.42 10.62
N GLN A 314 -31.25 -16.21 9.55
CA GLN A 314 -30.48 -17.45 9.43
C GLN A 314 -28.96 -17.19 9.50
N LEU A 315 -28.48 -16.13 8.86
CA LEU A 315 -27.08 -15.71 8.93
C LEU A 315 -26.67 -15.42 10.38
N ASN A 316 -27.45 -14.59 11.09
CA ASN A 316 -27.15 -14.21 12.47
C ASN A 316 -27.18 -15.42 13.41
N LEU A 317 -28.16 -16.31 13.25
CA LEU A 317 -28.23 -17.57 13.98
C LEU A 317 -27.03 -18.47 13.69
N SER A 318 -26.57 -18.54 12.43
CA SER A 318 -25.37 -19.28 12.06
C SER A 318 -24.13 -18.71 12.73
N ILE A 319 -23.97 -17.38 12.76
CA ILE A 319 -22.83 -16.70 13.42
C ILE A 319 -22.77 -17.06 14.91
N VAL A 320 -23.91 -17.02 15.62
CA VAL A 320 -24.00 -17.41 17.03
C VAL A 320 -23.68 -18.91 17.21
N ASN A 321 -24.18 -19.75 16.31
CA ASN A 321 -23.97 -21.20 16.32
C ASN A 321 -22.69 -21.62 15.56
N GLN A 322 -21.57 -20.93 15.80
CA GLN A 322 -20.24 -21.29 15.28
C GLN A 322 -20.15 -21.42 13.74
N TYR A 323 -20.87 -20.57 13.01
CA TYR A 323 -20.91 -20.52 11.55
C TYR A 323 -21.42 -21.80 10.87
N MET A 324 -22.19 -22.62 11.58
CA MET A 324 -22.76 -23.85 11.03
C MET A 324 -23.74 -23.54 9.89
N GLY A 325 -23.55 -24.18 8.73
CA GLY A 325 -24.39 -23.99 7.55
C GLY A 325 -24.17 -22.66 6.80
N ILE A 326 -23.11 -21.91 7.12
CA ILE A 326 -22.91 -20.55 6.56
C ILE A 326 -22.80 -20.54 5.02
N THR A 327 -22.15 -21.55 4.42
CA THR A 327 -21.97 -21.61 2.96
C THR A 327 -23.28 -21.81 2.22
N THR A 328 -24.23 -22.57 2.78
CA THR A 328 -25.54 -22.78 2.14
C THR A 328 -26.39 -21.52 2.19
N ILE A 329 -26.32 -20.76 3.28
CA ILE A 329 -27.00 -19.47 3.43
C ILE A 329 -26.48 -18.48 2.38
N LEU A 330 -25.16 -18.37 2.23
CA LEU A 330 -24.53 -17.48 1.25
C LEU A 330 -24.80 -17.90 -0.20
N GLN A 331 -24.91 -19.20 -0.48
CA GLN A 331 -25.32 -19.68 -1.81
C GLN A 331 -26.75 -19.27 -2.15
N GLN A 332 -27.69 -19.45 -1.22
CA GLN A 332 -29.08 -19.02 -1.42
C GLN A 332 -29.15 -17.50 -1.58
N ASP A 333 -28.42 -16.75 -0.78
CA ASP A 333 -28.43 -15.31 -0.85
C ASP A 333 -27.76 -14.73 -2.12
N ASN A 334 -26.89 -15.49 -2.82
CA ASN A 334 -26.42 -15.08 -4.15
C ASN A 334 -27.57 -15.01 -5.17
N ILE A 335 -28.66 -15.75 -4.93
CA ILE A 335 -29.86 -15.78 -5.76
C ILE A 335 -30.88 -14.75 -5.25
N TYR A 336 -31.22 -14.81 -3.96
CA TYR A 336 -32.32 -14.01 -3.37
C TYR A 336 -31.92 -12.58 -2.99
N ARG A 337 -30.63 -12.33 -2.73
CA ARG A 337 -30.08 -10.99 -2.49
C ARG A 337 -30.67 -10.26 -1.27
N GLU A 338 -31.09 -11.00 -0.25
CA GLU A 338 -31.72 -10.48 0.98
C GLU A 338 -30.71 -9.92 1.98
N ILE A 339 -29.51 -10.52 2.08
CA ILE A 339 -28.47 -10.13 3.02
C ILE A 339 -27.74 -8.90 2.47
N PRO A 340 -27.65 -7.80 3.23
CA PRO A 340 -26.86 -6.66 2.80
C PRO A 340 -25.38 -7.04 2.68
N LEU A 341 -24.74 -6.60 1.60
CA LEU A 341 -23.34 -6.97 1.30
C LEU A 341 -22.37 -6.61 2.44
N ALA A 342 -22.63 -5.54 3.19
CA ALA A 342 -21.82 -5.15 4.35
C ALA A 342 -21.75 -6.26 5.42
N HIS A 343 -22.86 -6.95 5.70
CA HIS A 343 -22.88 -8.06 6.66
C HIS A 343 -22.06 -9.26 6.17
N ARG A 344 -22.06 -9.54 4.86
CA ARG A 344 -21.23 -10.60 4.27
C ARG A 344 -19.74 -10.29 4.33
N ILE A 345 -19.35 -9.03 4.10
CA ILE A 345 -17.95 -8.59 4.21
C ILE A 345 -17.51 -8.64 5.68
N SER A 346 -18.37 -8.20 6.60
CA SER A 346 -18.11 -8.29 8.05
C SER A 346 -17.92 -9.75 8.50
N LEU A 347 -18.78 -10.67 8.04
CA LEU A 347 -18.62 -12.10 8.26
C LEU A 347 -17.25 -12.61 7.78
N GLU A 348 -16.84 -12.25 6.57
CA GLU A 348 -15.55 -12.65 6.01
C GLU A 348 -14.37 -12.18 6.88
N LEU A 349 -14.40 -10.90 7.29
CA LEU A 349 -13.38 -10.30 8.15
C LEU A 349 -13.38 -10.93 9.55
N ASN A 350 -14.55 -11.23 10.11
CA ASN A 350 -14.68 -11.87 11.42
C ASN A 350 -14.05 -13.27 11.41
N ILE A 351 -14.34 -14.08 10.38
CA ILE A 351 -13.75 -15.42 10.24
C ILE A 351 -12.23 -15.33 9.99
N GLN A 352 -11.78 -14.37 9.17
CA GLN A 352 -10.35 -14.14 8.97
C GLN A 352 -9.64 -13.75 10.27
N GLY A 353 -10.23 -12.86 11.06
CA GLY A 353 -9.74 -12.45 12.38
C GLY A 353 -9.71 -13.62 13.37
N ALA A 354 -10.78 -14.40 13.45
CA ALA A 354 -10.89 -15.58 14.31
C ALA A 354 -9.83 -16.66 13.96
N LEU A 355 -9.59 -16.90 12.66
CA LEU A 355 -8.55 -17.81 12.20
C LEU A 355 -7.14 -17.30 12.51
N SER A 356 -6.89 -15.99 12.38
CA SER A 356 -5.58 -15.38 12.66
C SER A 356 -5.24 -15.33 14.16
N SER A 357 -6.26 -15.18 15.01
CA SER A 357 -6.12 -15.15 16.47
C SER A 357 -6.06 -16.54 17.10
N GLY A 358 -6.41 -17.60 16.37
CA GLY A 358 -6.43 -18.97 16.87
C GLY A 358 -7.59 -19.28 17.83
N THR A 359 -8.55 -18.37 17.99
CA THR A 359 -9.74 -18.53 18.84
C THR A 359 -10.70 -19.59 18.31
N PHE A 360 -10.63 -19.89 17.00
CA PHE A 360 -11.53 -20.80 16.31
C PHE A 360 -10.78 -21.63 15.27
N THR A 361 -10.97 -22.96 15.30
CA THR A 361 -10.37 -23.89 14.34
C THR A 361 -11.42 -24.40 13.35
N VAL A 362 -11.28 -24.01 12.09
CA VAL A 362 -12.09 -24.54 10.98
C VAL A 362 -11.20 -25.10 9.90
N ALA A 363 -11.78 -25.92 9.03
CA ALA A 363 -11.17 -26.27 7.76
C ALA A 363 -10.73 -25.00 7.01
N LYS A 364 -9.46 -24.98 6.59
CA LYS A 364 -8.81 -23.82 5.96
C LYS A 364 -9.52 -23.34 4.69
N ASP A 365 -10.36 -24.18 4.08
CA ASP A 365 -11.14 -23.92 2.88
C ASP A 365 -12.39 -23.07 3.12
N LEU A 366 -12.93 -22.99 4.34
CA LEU A 366 -14.16 -22.24 4.63
C LEU A 366 -14.01 -20.75 4.27
N LEU A 367 -12.90 -20.12 4.66
CA LEU A 367 -12.64 -18.71 4.34
C LEU A 367 -12.58 -18.48 2.83
N TYR A 368 -11.94 -19.40 2.08
CA TYR A 368 -11.85 -19.30 0.62
C TYR A 368 -13.21 -19.53 -0.06
N LYS A 369 -14.06 -20.41 0.48
CA LYS A 369 -15.44 -20.62 0.01
C LYS A 369 -16.30 -19.37 0.22
N ILE A 370 -16.21 -18.73 1.39
CA ILE A 370 -16.93 -17.48 1.68
C ILE A 370 -16.46 -16.35 0.76
N ARG A 371 -15.14 -16.19 0.58
CA ARG A 371 -14.56 -15.24 -0.38
C ARG A 371 -15.05 -15.45 -1.80
N ALA A 372 -15.07 -16.69 -2.27
CA ALA A 372 -15.55 -17.01 -3.60
C ALA A 372 -17.05 -16.69 -3.77
N LEU A 373 -17.89 -16.98 -2.77
CA LEU A 373 -19.31 -16.64 -2.78
C LEU A 373 -19.56 -15.12 -2.69
N ASN A 374 -18.76 -14.40 -1.91
CA ASN A 374 -18.80 -12.93 -1.83
C ASN A 374 -18.35 -12.27 -3.14
N LEU A 375 -17.34 -12.83 -3.81
CA LEU A 375 -16.92 -12.38 -5.14
C LEU A 375 -18.07 -12.51 -6.15
N VAL A 376 -18.75 -13.66 -6.19
CA VAL A 376 -19.93 -13.84 -7.04
C VAL A 376 -21.00 -12.80 -6.70
N ARG A 377 -21.29 -12.58 -5.42
CA ARG A 377 -22.26 -11.56 -4.98
C ARG A 377 -21.89 -10.15 -5.44
N CYS A 378 -20.63 -9.75 -5.31
CA CYS A 378 -20.13 -8.44 -5.76
C CYS A 378 -20.27 -8.25 -7.27
N ILE A 379 -20.02 -9.30 -8.07
CA ILE A 379 -20.20 -9.26 -9.53
C ILE A 379 -21.67 -9.08 -9.88
N LEU A 380 -22.55 -9.83 -9.22
CA LEU A 380 -24.01 -9.76 -9.44
C LEU A 380 -24.59 -8.39 -9.04
N ASP A 381 -24.03 -7.74 -8.03
CA ASP A 381 -24.41 -6.38 -7.59
C ASP A 381 -23.65 -5.26 -8.35
N GLN A 382 -22.76 -5.61 -9.28
CA GLN A 382 -21.87 -4.69 -10.01
C GLN A 382 -21.04 -3.77 -9.10
N LYS A 383 -20.66 -4.27 -7.93
CA LYS A 383 -19.81 -3.56 -6.95
C LYS A 383 -18.34 -3.96 -7.13
N SER A 384 -17.45 -3.13 -6.59
CA SER A 384 -16.02 -3.35 -6.69
C SER A 384 -15.57 -4.66 -6.02
N THR A 385 -14.71 -5.42 -6.68
CA THR A 385 -14.22 -6.73 -6.22
C THR A 385 -12.95 -6.68 -5.38
N TYR A 386 -12.53 -5.49 -4.90
CA TYR A 386 -11.24 -5.28 -4.22
C TYR A 386 -11.04 -6.13 -2.96
N HIS A 387 -12.09 -6.33 -2.14
CA HIS A 387 -11.99 -7.08 -0.89
C HIS A 387 -11.95 -8.61 -1.08
N SER A 388 -12.54 -9.12 -2.17
CA SER A 388 -12.63 -10.56 -2.46
C SER A 388 -12.08 -10.86 -3.86
N SER A 389 -10.87 -10.38 -4.16
CA SER A 389 -10.26 -10.53 -5.49
C SER A 389 -10.04 -12.00 -5.84
N ALA A 390 -10.17 -12.37 -7.13
CA ALA A 390 -9.95 -13.74 -7.58
C ALA A 390 -8.53 -14.25 -7.26
N THR A 391 -7.53 -13.36 -7.21
CA THR A 391 -6.15 -13.68 -6.79
C THR A 391 -6.00 -14.01 -5.30
N SER A 392 -6.95 -13.57 -4.46
CA SER A 392 -6.98 -13.94 -3.04
C SER A 392 -7.48 -15.37 -2.80
N VAL A 393 -8.15 -15.98 -3.79
CA VAL A 393 -8.62 -17.36 -3.76
C VAL A 393 -7.50 -18.24 -4.31
N LYS A 394 -6.66 -18.78 -3.41
CA LYS A 394 -5.51 -19.63 -3.79
C LYS A 394 -5.89 -20.91 -4.54
N ASN A 395 -7.16 -21.33 -4.49
CA ASN A 395 -7.64 -22.55 -5.13
C ASN A 395 -8.67 -22.24 -6.24
N THR A 396 -8.25 -22.40 -7.49
CA THR A 396 -9.07 -22.23 -8.70
C THR A 396 -10.33 -23.09 -8.68
N GLU A 397 -10.30 -24.29 -8.08
CA GLU A 397 -11.46 -25.18 -8.00
C GLU A 397 -12.56 -24.64 -7.10
N ILE A 398 -12.20 -23.98 -5.98
CA ILE A 398 -13.17 -23.35 -5.07
C ILE A 398 -13.84 -22.15 -5.75
N LEU A 399 -13.07 -21.39 -6.54
CA LEU A 399 -13.61 -20.31 -7.35
C LEU A 399 -14.64 -20.89 -8.33
N VAL A 400 -14.24 -21.86 -9.16
CA VAL A 400 -15.11 -22.51 -10.16
C VAL A 400 -16.37 -23.09 -9.52
N TRP A 401 -16.25 -23.73 -8.35
CA TRP A 401 -17.38 -24.23 -7.57
C TRP A 401 -18.39 -23.13 -7.20
N ALA A 402 -17.93 -21.98 -6.70
CA ALA A 402 -18.84 -20.90 -6.29
C ALA A 402 -19.62 -20.31 -7.49
N PHE A 403 -18.96 -20.21 -8.65
CA PHE A 403 -19.60 -19.81 -9.90
C PHE A 403 -20.60 -20.86 -10.37
N ASP A 404 -20.25 -22.15 -10.38
CA ASP A 404 -21.14 -23.24 -10.83
C ASP A 404 -22.43 -23.33 -9.99
N VAL A 405 -22.30 -23.33 -8.67
CA VAL A 405 -23.45 -23.45 -7.76
C VAL A 405 -24.43 -22.29 -7.96
N SER A 406 -23.92 -21.08 -8.19
CA SER A 406 -24.77 -19.91 -8.42
C SER A 406 -25.35 -19.91 -9.83
N TYR A 407 -24.62 -20.38 -10.85
CA TYR A 407 -25.00 -20.23 -12.26
C TYR A 407 -26.31 -20.91 -12.66
N LYS A 408 -26.61 -22.10 -12.10
CA LYS A 408 -27.78 -22.91 -12.47
C LYS A 408 -29.10 -22.18 -12.27
N SER A 409 -29.21 -21.39 -11.21
CA SER A 409 -30.43 -20.71 -10.76
C SER A 409 -30.51 -19.22 -11.14
N LEU A 410 -29.49 -18.68 -11.82
CA LEU A 410 -29.44 -17.26 -12.20
C LEU A 410 -30.17 -16.96 -13.51
N ASN A 411 -30.65 -15.71 -13.63
CA ASN A 411 -31.29 -15.17 -14.83
C ASN A 411 -30.26 -14.88 -15.93
N ASP A 412 -30.69 -14.80 -17.20
CA ASP A 412 -29.77 -14.62 -18.34
C ASP A 412 -28.92 -13.34 -18.29
N ALA A 413 -29.43 -12.26 -17.68
CA ALA A 413 -28.66 -11.03 -17.48
C ALA A 413 -27.47 -11.25 -16.52
N ASP A 414 -27.71 -11.93 -15.40
CA ASP A 414 -26.69 -12.26 -14.40
C ASP A 414 -25.67 -13.26 -14.96
N ARG A 415 -26.14 -14.23 -15.76
CA ARG A 415 -25.28 -15.18 -16.47
C ARG A 415 -24.28 -14.47 -17.39
N LYS A 416 -24.73 -13.43 -18.11
CA LYS A 416 -23.84 -12.60 -18.96
C LYS A 416 -22.81 -11.82 -18.15
N LEU A 417 -23.16 -11.31 -16.97
CA LEU A 417 -22.22 -10.62 -16.09
C LEU A 417 -21.11 -11.55 -15.60
N LEU A 418 -21.47 -12.76 -15.16
CA LEU A 418 -20.49 -13.78 -14.75
C LEU A 418 -19.59 -14.20 -15.93
N LYS A 419 -20.17 -14.43 -17.12
CA LYS A 419 -19.41 -14.75 -18.35
C LYS A 419 -18.39 -13.66 -18.67
N LYS A 420 -18.80 -12.39 -18.66
CA LYS A 420 -17.92 -11.24 -18.94
C LYS A 420 -16.75 -11.17 -17.96
N TYR A 421 -17.02 -11.40 -16.66
CA TYR A 421 -15.99 -11.36 -15.63
C TYR A 421 -14.99 -12.52 -15.77
N LEU A 422 -15.46 -13.75 -16.01
CA LEU A 422 -14.58 -14.90 -16.23
C LEU A 422 -13.74 -14.76 -17.50
N LEU A 423 -14.30 -14.16 -18.56
CA LEU A 423 -13.56 -13.86 -19.79
C LEU A 423 -12.45 -12.82 -19.54
N ASP A 424 -12.74 -11.74 -18.81
CA ASP A 424 -11.73 -10.73 -18.43
C ASP A 424 -10.60 -11.34 -17.57
N LEU A 425 -10.94 -12.21 -16.62
CA LEU A 425 -9.96 -12.94 -15.82
C LEU A 425 -9.07 -13.87 -16.66
N ALA A 426 -9.67 -14.58 -17.63
CA ALA A 426 -8.92 -15.46 -18.53
C ALA A 426 -7.97 -14.66 -19.44
N LEU A 427 -8.42 -13.53 -19.98
CA LEU A 427 -7.60 -12.65 -20.83
C LEU A 427 -6.45 -11.98 -20.07
N LYS A 428 -6.67 -11.59 -18.81
CA LYS A 428 -5.62 -10.98 -17.96
C LYS A 428 -4.59 -11.98 -17.42
N ARG A 429 -4.81 -13.29 -17.58
CA ARG A 429 -3.94 -14.39 -17.11
C ARG A 429 -3.52 -14.28 -15.64
N GLN A 430 -4.39 -13.76 -14.77
CA GLN A 430 -4.10 -13.64 -13.33
C GLN A 430 -4.08 -15.01 -12.64
N ILE A 431 -4.75 -16.01 -13.20
CA ILE A 431 -4.82 -17.40 -12.70
C ILE A 431 -4.53 -18.34 -13.88
N GLY A 432 -3.37 -19.01 -13.86
CA GLY A 432 -2.89 -19.85 -14.97
C GLY A 432 -3.80 -21.04 -15.31
N ASP A 433 -4.34 -21.72 -14.30
CA ASP A 433 -5.13 -22.95 -14.48
C ASP A 433 -6.65 -22.71 -14.65
N LEU A 434 -7.08 -21.45 -14.79
CA LEU A 434 -8.51 -21.11 -14.81
C LEU A 434 -9.26 -21.73 -15.99
N LEU A 435 -8.70 -21.67 -17.19
CA LEU A 435 -9.36 -22.17 -18.40
C LEU A 435 -9.53 -23.71 -18.40
N PRO A 436 -8.51 -24.52 -18.04
CA PRO A 436 -8.67 -25.96 -17.84
C PRO A 436 -9.74 -26.31 -16.79
N CYS A 437 -9.76 -25.64 -15.64
CA CYS A 437 -10.73 -25.90 -14.58
C CYS A 437 -12.16 -25.55 -15.00
N ILE A 438 -12.37 -24.47 -15.75
CA ILE A 438 -13.69 -24.12 -16.32
C ILE A 438 -14.14 -25.18 -17.32
N GLN A 439 -13.23 -25.70 -18.16
CA GLN A 439 -13.55 -26.73 -19.15
C GLN A 439 -13.92 -28.07 -18.52
N THR A 440 -13.46 -28.34 -17.30
CA THR A 440 -13.81 -29.56 -16.54
C THR A 440 -15.24 -29.48 -15.97
N SER A 441 -15.83 -28.29 -15.89
CA SER A 441 -17.21 -28.09 -15.41
C SER A 441 -18.23 -28.18 -16.55
N ASP A 442 -19.17 -29.13 -16.46
CA ASP A 442 -20.22 -29.38 -17.47
C ASP A 442 -21.19 -28.20 -17.71
N THR A 443 -21.29 -27.29 -16.75
CA THR A 443 -22.23 -26.16 -16.73
C THR A 443 -21.58 -24.87 -17.20
N LEU A 444 -20.37 -24.58 -16.68
CA LEU A 444 -19.62 -23.38 -17.00
C LEU A 444 -18.95 -23.48 -18.37
N SER A 445 -18.55 -24.67 -18.82
CA SER A 445 -18.03 -24.88 -20.18
C SER A 445 -19.02 -24.43 -21.27
N LYS A 446 -20.33 -24.60 -21.03
CA LYS A 446 -21.41 -24.14 -21.93
C LYS A 446 -21.57 -22.61 -21.98
N MET A 447 -20.94 -21.86 -21.08
CA MET A 447 -20.95 -20.39 -21.13
C MET A 447 -20.13 -19.83 -22.29
N PHE A 448 -19.02 -20.51 -22.63
CA PHE A 448 -18.05 -20.00 -23.61
C PHE A 448 -18.35 -20.56 -24.99
N ASP A 449 -18.56 -19.66 -25.95
CA ASP A 449 -18.77 -20.06 -27.33
C ASP A 449 -17.44 -20.48 -27.96
N LYS A 450 -17.50 -21.25 -29.05
CA LYS A 450 -16.29 -21.64 -29.82
C LYS A 450 -15.48 -20.40 -30.26
N SER A 451 -16.15 -19.29 -30.56
CA SER A 451 -15.53 -18.01 -30.87
C SER A 451 -14.78 -17.40 -29.68
N ASP A 452 -15.31 -17.50 -28.46
CA ASP A 452 -14.67 -16.97 -27.24
C ASP A 452 -13.40 -17.75 -26.92
N LEU A 453 -13.47 -19.08 -27.01
CA LEU A 453 -12.32 -19.97 -26.83
C LEU A 453 -11.25 -19.75 -27.90
N GLN A 454 -11.67 -19.52 -29.15
CA GLN A 454 -10.75 -19.20 -30.24
C GLN A 454 -10.13 -17.81 -30.07
N TYR A 455 -10.88 -16.83 -29.52
CA TYR A 455 -10.34 -15.50 -29.21
C TYR A 455 -9.25 -15.58 -28.13
N ILE A 456 -9.50 -16.31 -27.04
CA ILE A 456 -8.52 -16.55 -25.97
C ILE A 456 -7.26 -17.24 -26.53
N LYS A 457 -7.43 -18.27 -27.37
CA LYS A 457 -6.30 -18.98 -28.02
C LYS A 457 -5.56 -18.11 -29.03
N ASN A 458 -6.25 -17.26 -29.79
CA ASN A 458 -5.62 -16.39 -30.78
C ASN A 458 -4.85 -15.23 -30.14
N SER A 459 -5.22 -14.81 -28.92
CA SER A 459 -4.38 -13.91 -28.12
C SER A 459 -3.10 -14.58 -27.60
N ASP A 460 -2.99 -15.91 -27.66
CA ASP A 460 -1.73 -16.65 -27.46
C ASP A 460 -0.93 -16.68 -28.77
N LEU A 461 -0.40 -15.53 -29.21
CA LEU A 461 0.56 -15.51 -30.33
C LEU A 461 1.94 -16.01 -29.85
N GLU A 462 2.08 -17.32 -29.64
CA GLU A 462 3.36 -17.96 -29.91
C GLU A 462 3.49 -18.04 -31.43
N ILE A 463 4.18 -17.06 -32.02
CA ILE A 463 4.52 -17.08 -33.45
C ILE A 463 5.47 -18.27 -33.65
N GLN A 464 4.92 -19.41 -34.07
CA GLN A 464 5.72 -20.52 -34.57
C GLN A 464 6.32 -20.08 -35.90
N ILE A 465 7.59 -19.69 -35.87
CA ILE A 465 8.35 -19.38 -37.08
C ILE A 465 8.42 -20.69 -37.90
N PRO A 466 7.93 -20.70 -39.15
CA PRO A 466 8.01 -21.87 -40.01
C PRO A 466 9.45 -22.40 -40.10
N GLU A 467 9.62 -23.71 -39.93
CA GLU A 467 10.94 -24.38 -39.99
C GLU A 467 11.69 -24.09 -41.29
N SER A 468 10.97 -23.79 -42.37
CA SER A 468 11.50 -23.40 -43.68
C SER A 468 12.24 -22.06 -43.68
N LEU A 469 11.89 -21.13 -42.80
CA LEU A 469 12.61 -19.85 -42.63
C LEU A 469 13.89 -19.99 -41.79
N HIS A 470 14.04 -21.11 -41.08
CA HIS A 470 15.28 -21.46 -40.36
C HIS A 470 16.32 -22.11 -41.28
N ARG A 471 15.93 -22.63 -42.45
CA ARG A 471 16.84 -23.28 -43.40
C ARG A 471 17.25 -22.29 -44.50
N THR A 472 18.50 -21.84 -44.48
CA THR A 472 19.10 -20.96 -45.51
C THR A 472 19.48 -21.69 -46.80
N SER A 473 19.35 -23.02 -46.85
CA SER A 473 19.61 -23.78 -48.07
C SER A 473 18.47 -23.61 -49.06
N TRP A 474 18.75 -23.01 -50.22
CA TRP A 474 17.95 -23.24 -51.42
C TRP A 474 18.11 -24.73 -51.77
N THR A 475 17.27 -25.60 -51.22
CA THR A 475 17.13 -26.95 -51.76
C THR A 475 16.62 -26.77 -53.17
N LEU A 476 17.52 -26.84 -54.16
CA LEU A 476 17.16 -26.94 -55.55
C LEU A 476 16.19 -28.09 -55.66
N TYR A 477 14.92 -27.77 -55.92
CA TYR A 477 13.89 -28.74 -56.24
C TYR A 477 14.46 -29.74 -57.24
N ASP A 478 14.27 -31.02 -56.95
CA ASP A 478 14.77 -32.17 -57.71
C ASP A 478 14.45 -32.03 -59.21
N CYS A 479 15.36 -31.41 -59.94
CA CYS A 479 15.33 -31.39 -61.39
C CYS A 479 16.08 -32.64 -61.85
N THR A 480 15.28 -33.66 -62.14
CA THR A 480 15.73 -34.97 -62.60
C THR A 480 16.69 -34.91 -63.81
N LYS A 481 17.61 -35.88 -63.83
CA LYS A 481 18.40 -36.42 -64.97
C LYS A 481 19.70 -35.68 -65.34
N LYS A 482 20.81 -36.34 -64.96
CA LYS A 482 22.24 -36.02 -65.13
C LYS A 482 22.83 -35.07 -64.08
N ARG A 483 22.82 -35.52 -62.82
CA ARG A 483 23.66 -34.90 -61.78
C ARG A 483 25.14 -35.10 -62.14
N LYS A 484 25.86 -34.00 -62.31
CA LYS A 484 27.32 -34.03 -62.49
C LYS A 484 27.93 -34.37 -61.12
N PRO A 485 28.86 -35.35 -61.02
CA PRO A 485 29.48 -35.73 -59.75
C PRO A 485 30.10 -34.52 -59.01
N LYS A 486 30.64 -33.54 -59.74
CA LYS A 486 31.18 -32.30 -59.17
C LYS A 486 30.13 -31.41 -58.50
N LEU A 487 28.89 -31.42 -58.97
CA LEU A 487 27.80 -30.60 -58.41
C LEU A 487 27.20 -31.27 -57.17
N GLU A 488 27.09 -32.60 -57.16
CA GLU A 488 26.72 -33.38 -55.98
C GLU A 488 27.75 -33.22 -54.85
N ILE A 489 29.04 -33.26 -55.19
CA ILE A 489 30.11 -33.03 -54.22
C ILE A 489 30.00 -31.63 -53.62
N LYS A 490 29.81 -30.59 -54.44
CA LYS A 490 29.64 -29.22 -53.93
C LYS A 490 28.38 -29.03 -53.09
N GLN A 491 27.30 -29.75 -53.41
CA GLN A 491 26.09 -29.75 -52.61
C GLN A 491 26.35 -30.41 -51.25
N LEU A 492 27.04 -31.55 -51.21
CA LEU A 492 27.46 -32.19 -49.96
C LEU A 492 28.41 -31.31 -49.14
N GLU A 493 29.32 -30.57 -49.78
CA GLU A 493 30.18 -29.57 -49.13
C GLU A 493 29.36 -28.41 -48.54
N GLN A 494 28.35 -27.92 -49.26
CA GLN A 494 27.45 -26.86 -48.79
C GLN A 494 26.57 -27.33 -47.63
N ASP A 495 26.01 -28.53 -47.72
CA ASP A 495 25.23 -29.16 -46.65
C ASP A 495 26.10 -29.37 -45.41
N LEU A 496 27.36 -29.79 -45.61
CA LEU A 496 28.32 -29.92 -44.52
C LEU A 496 28.62 -28.56 -43.86
N ILE A 497 28.71 -27.46 -44.61
CA ILE A 497 28.88 -26.13 -44.02
C ILE A 497 27.63 -25.72 -43.23
N ALA A 498 26.42 -25.96 -43.75
CA ALA A 498 25.17 -25.51 -43.14
C ALA A 498 24.77 -26.30 -41.87
N THR A 499 25.07 -27.60 -41.81
CA THR A 499 24.63 -28.48 -40.71
C THR A 499 25.49 -28.33 -39.45
N TYR A 500 24.85 -28.45 -38.28
CA TYR A 500 25.53 -28.55 -36.97
C TYR A 500 25.19 -29.84 -36.20
N ASP A 501 24.37 -30.74 -36.76
CA ASP A 501 24.12 -32.06 -36.17
C ASP A 501 25.32 -32.98 -36.40
N HIS A 502 25.85 -33.55 -35.32
CA HIS A 502 26.99 -34.46 -35.32
C HIS A 502 26.75 -35.73 -36.15
N LYS A 503 25.51 -36.23 -36.22
CA LYS A 503 25.18 -37.45 -36.98
C LYS A 503 25.18 -37.17 -38.49
N GLU A 504 24.55 -36.08 -38.89
CA GLU A 504 24.57 -35.61 -40.27
C GLU A 504 26.00 -35.27 -40.74
N ILE A 505 26.81 -34.59 -39.90
CA ILE A 505 28.22 -34.32 -40.19
C ILE A 505 28.98 -35.63 -40.46
N ARG A 506 28.79 -36.65 -39.62
CA ARG A 506 29.41 -37.98 -39.78
C ARG A 506 29.02 -38.63 -41.11
N ASP A 507 27.75 -38.58 -41.47
CA ASP A 507 27.24 -39.22 -42.69
C ASP A 507 27.64 -38.45 -43.96
N LEU A 508 27.65 -37.12 -43.92
CA LEU A 508 28.14 -36.27 -45.01
C LEU A 508 29.63 -36.48 -45.24
N LEU A 509 30.44 -36.56 -44.18
CA LEU A 509 31.87 -36.83 -44.29
C LEU A 509 32.15 -38.21 -44.90
N LYS A 510 31.43 -39.27 -44.48
CA LYS A 510 31.54 -40.60 -45.10
C LYS A 510 31.23 -40.56 -46.60
N LYS A 511 30.19 -39.82 -47.01
CA LYS A 511 29.82 -39.64 -48.42
C LYS A 511 30.87 -38.86 -49.22
N ILE A 512 31.48 -37.83 -48.63
CA ILE A 512 32.53 -37.02 -49.26
C ILE A 512 33.82 -37.85 -49.41
N THR A 513 34.25 -38.58 -48.37
CA THR A 513 35.46 -39.43 -48.39
C THR A 513 35.33 -40.61 -49.37
N THR A 514 34.13 -41.16 -49.56
CA THR A 514 33.90 -42.26 -50.53
C THR A 514 34.02 -41.78 -51.99
N ASN A 515 33.77 -40.48 -52.25
CA ASN A 515 33.73 -39.90 -53.58
C ASN A 515 35.02 -39.14 -53.99
N GLN A 516 35.98 -38.93 -53.07
CA GLN A 516 37.24 -38.22 -53.33
C GLN A 516 38.45 -39.01 -52.82
N PHE A 517 39.50 -39.14 -53.64
CA PHE A 517 40.78 -39.76 -53.24
C PHE A 517 41.93 -38.76 -52.94
N ALA A 518 41.74 -37.43 -53.04
CA ALA A 518 42.89 -36.50 -53.02
C ALA A 518 42.72 -35.09 -52.42
N THR A 519 41.51 -34.58 -52.17
CA THR A 519 41.32 -33.23 -51.60
C THR A 519 41.05 -33.30 -50.09
N SER A 520 41.87 -32.60 -49.30
CA SER A 520 41.68 -32.54 -47.85
C SER A 520 40.42 -31.73 -47.50
N VAL A 521 39.55 -32.30 -46.65
CA VAL A 521 38.33 -31.66 -46.09
C VAL A 521 38.60 -30.26 -45.49
N TRP A 522 39.85 -30.02 -45.14
CA TRP A 522 40.42 -28.79 -44.58
C TRP A 522 40.29 -27.57 -45.50
N ASN A 523 40.15 -27.77 -46.82
CA ASN A 523 40.05 -26.68 -47.81
C ASN A 523 38.60 -26.32 -48.18
N ILE A 524 37.59 -26.97 -47.57
CA ILE A 524 36.17 -26.76 -47.92
C ILE A 524 35.70 -25.35 -47.51
N ASN A 525 36.09 -24.89 -46.32
CA ASN A 525 35.77 -23.54 -45.84
C ASN A 525 37.04 -22.83 -45.33
N PRO A 526 37.47 -21.72 -45.95
CA PRO A 526 38.64 -20.96 -45.50
C PRO A 526 38.45 -20.30 -44.12
N GLN A 527 37.22 -20.22 -43.60
CA GLN A 527 36.93 -19.67 -42.27
C GLN A 527 37.17 -20.68 -41.13
N TRP A 528 37.36 -21.97 -41.46
CA TRP A 528 37.66 -23.02 -40.50
C TRP A 528 39.14 -23.02 -40.11
N ASP A 529 39.52 -22.06 -39.28
CA ASP A 529 40.86 -21.94 -38.74
C ASP A 529 40.97 -22.52 -37.32
N LEU A 530 41.99 -23.36 -37.12
CA LEU A 530 42.26 -24.02 -35.84
C LEU A 530 43.63 -23.57 -35.29
N PRO A 531 43.76 -23.42 -33.96
CA PRO A 531 45.03 -23.06 -33.34
C PRO A 531 46.17 -24.02 -33.73
N ILE A 532 47.36 -23.45 -33.96
CA ILE A 532 48.57 -24.18 -34.42
C ILE A 532 48.85 -25.47 -33.61
N PRO A 533 48.75 -25.49 -32.26
CA PRO A 533 48.99 -26.72 -31.49
C PRO A 533 48.01 -27.86 -31.80
N ILE A 534 46.73 -27.53 -31.99
CA ILE A 534 45.68 -28.50 -32.37
C ILE A 534 45.91 -28.96 -33.81
N GLN A 535 46.17 -28.02 -34.70
CA GLN A 535 46.44 -28.29 -36.11
C GLN A 535 47.65 -29.23 -36.30
N SER A 536 48.71 -29.04 -35.51
CA SER A 536 49.92 -29.87 -35.54
C SER A 536 49.63 -31.31 -35.08
N VAL A 537 48.84 -31.50 -34.02
CA VAL A 537 48.49 -32.83 -33.53
C VAL A 537 47.56 -33.54 -34.52
N LEU A 538 46.59 -32.82 -35.09
CA LEU A 538 45.68 -33.35 -36.11
C LEU A 538 46.43 -33.80 -37.36
N LYS A 539 47.42 -33.04 -37.86
CA LYS A 539 48.24 -33.42 -39.01
C LYS A 539 49.08 -34.69 -38.78
N ASN A 540 49.42 -34.98 -37.52
CA ASN A 540 50.19 -36.15 -37.10
C ASN A 540 49.33 -37.38 -36.79
N LEU A 541 48.00 -37.30 -36.96
CA LEU A 541 47.12 -38.46 -36.91
C LEU A 541 47.17 -39.25 -38.23
N PRO A 542 46.94 -40.58 -38.20
CA PRO A 542 46.84 -41.37 -39.42
C PRO A 542 45.73 -40.82 -40.33
N ARG A 543 46.02 -40.69 -41.63
CA ARG A 543 45.04 -40.23 -42.61
C ARG A 543 43.82 -41.15 -42.63
N GLY A 544 42.64 -40.57 -42.44
CA GLY A 544 41.39 -41.31 -42.40
C GLY A 544 40.24 -40.51 -41.80
N PHE A 545 39.07 -41.14 -41.70
CA PHE A 545 37.84 -40.50 -41.23
C PHE A 545 37.99 -39.74 -39.91
N LEU A 546 38.73 -40.28 -38.94
CA LEU A 546 38.90 -39.65 -37.63
C LEU A 546 39.63 -38.29 -37.70
N GLN A 547 40.60 -38.15 -38.60
CA GLN A 547 41.35 -36.90 -38.79
C GLN A 547 40.45 -35.80 -39.37
N ASP A 548 39.66 -36.13 -40.40
CA ASP A 548 38.74 -35.19 -41.04
C ASP A 548 37.53 -34.86 -40.14
N PHE A 549 37.00 -35.86 -39.43
CA PHE A 549 35.93 -35.70 -38.46
C PHE A 549 36.36 -34.80 -37.29
N ALA A 550 37.54 -35.03 -36.71
CA ALA A 550 38.06 -34.19 -35.63
C ALA A 550 38.30 -32.73 -36.07
N PHE A 551 38.83 -32.52 -37.28
CA PHE A 551 39.03 -31.17 -37.82
C PHE A 551 37.69 -30.41 -37.97
N VAL A 552 36.70 -31.02 -38.61
CA VAL A 552 35.40 -30.38 -38.86
C VAL A 552 34.62 -30.13 -37.57
N MET A 553 34.59 -31.10 -36.66
CA MET A 553 33.90 -30.95 -35.36
C MET A 553 34.51 -29.81 -34.55
N LEU A 554 35.85 -29.68 -34.51
CA LEU A 554 36.53 -28.59 -33.81
C LEU A 554 36.30 -27.23 -34.48
N ALA A 555 36.36 -27.18 -35.81
CA ALA A 555 36.11 -25.95 -36.55
C ALA A 555 34.67 -25.45 -36.35
N LYS A 556 33.68 -26.35 -36.43
CA LYS A 556 32.27 -26.03 -36.18
C LYS A 556 31.97 -25.68 -34.73
N ALA A 557 32.62 -26.36 -33.77
CA ALA A 557 32.50 -25.99 -32.36
C ALA A 557 33.02 -24.56 -32.12
N ARG A 558 34.14 -24.18 -32.74
CA ARG A 558 34.70 -22.82 -32.65
C ARG A 558 33.82 -21.79 -33.36
N GLU A 559 33.23 -22.13 -34.51
CA GLU A 559 32.22 -21.32 -35.19
C GLU A 559 31.00 -21.05 -34.30
N GLN A 560 30.47 -22.09 -33.64
CA GLN A 560 29.35 -21.97 -32.69
C GLN A 560 29.72 -21.17 -31.43
N MET A 561 30.97 -21.27 -30.97
CA MET A 561 31.49 -20.44 -29.88
C MET A 561 31.46 -18.95 -30.27
N PHE A 562 31.88 -18.59 -31.48
CA PHE A 562 31.81 -17.20 -31.97
C PHE A 562 30.38 -16.72 -32.18
N ASN A 563 29.45 -17.62 -32.55
CA ASN A 563 28.02 -17.33 -32.66
C ASN A 563 27.28 -17.32 -31.32
N LYS A 564 27.97 -17.56 -30.18
CA LYS A 564 27.42 -17.59 -28.82
C LYS A 564 26.39 -18.69 -28.56
N VAL A 565 26.45 -19.78 -29.32
CA VAL A 565 25.60 -20.98 -29.10
C VAL A 565 26.41 -22.01 -28.32
N TRP A 566 26.50 -21.80 -27.01
CA TRP A 566 27.41 -22.54 -26.12
C TRP A 566 27.11 -24.04 -26.06
N ASN A 567 25.82 -24.42 -25.92
CA ASN A 567 25.41 -25.81 -25.78
C ASN A 567 25.82 -26.66 -26.99
N SER A 568 25.60 -26.14 -28.21
CA SER A 568 25.97 -26.85 -29.44
C SER A 568 27.50 -26.96 -29.58
N SER A 569 28.24 -25.90 -29.26
CA SER A 569 29.72 -25.91 -29.26
C SER A 569 30.28 -26.99 -28.31
N LEU A 570 29.76 -27.04 -27.07
CA LEU A 570 30.16 -28.03 -26.06
C LEU A 570 29.77 -29.45 -26.45
N GLU A 571 28.56 -29.64 -26.99
CA GLU A 571 28.08 -30.94 -27.46
C GLU A 571 29.00 -31.51 -28.55
N LEU A 572 29.36 -30.71 -29.55
CA LEU A 572 30.26 -31.13 -30.63
C LEU A 572 31.63 -31.56 -30.09
N MET A 573 32.22 -30.82 -29.16
CA MET A 573 33.52 -31.17 -28.57
C MET A 573 33.45 -32.39 -27.64
N LEU A 574 32.38 -32.54 -26.84
CA LEU A 574 32.20 -33.68 -25.95
C LEU A 574 31.94 -34.98 -26.73
N ILE A 575 31.20 -34.90 -27.83
CA ILE A 575 31.00 -36.04 -28.74
C ILE A 575 32.33 -36.42 -29.40
N LEU A 576 33.12 -35.44 -29.83
CA LEU A 576 34.45 -35.71 -30.38
C LEU A 576 35.37 -36.37 -29.36
N ASP A 577 35.41 -35.87 -28.12
CA ASP A 577 36.23 -36.43 -27.04
C ASP A 577 35.83 -37.88 -26.72
N LYS A 578 34.52 -38.18 -26.71
CA LYS A 578 34.00 -39.55 -26.57
C LYS A 578 34.41 -40.47 -27.72
N GLU A 579 34.43 -39.98 -28.96
CA GLU A 579 34.84 -40.76 -30.13
C GLU A 579 36.36 -40.99 -30.21
N LEU A 580 37.18 -40.13 -29.59
CA LEU A 580 38.63 -40.31 -29.49
C LEU A 580 39.04 -41.39 -28.47
N GLY A 581 38.26 -41.55 -27.39
CA GLY A 581 38.47 -42.57 -26.35
C GLY A 581 39.82 -42.44 -25.61
N SER A 582 40.15 -43.41 -24.75
CA SER A 582 41.43 -43.47 -24.01
C SER A 582 42.61 -43.96 -24.87
N GLY A 583 42.83 -43.33 -26.03
CA GLY A 583 43.91 -43.68 -26.95
C GLY A 583 45.29 -43.18 -26.49
N ASN A 584 46.32 -44.03 -26.54
CA ASN A 584 47.70 -43.63 -26.24
C ASN A 584 48.35 -42.89 -27.42
N GLY A 585 49.29 -41.97 -27.15
CA GLY A 585 50.04 -41.23 -28.19
C GLY A 585 49.37 -39.93 -28.62
N ASN A 586 49.30 -39.65 -29.93
CA ASN A 586 48.75 -38.39 -30.46
C ASN A 586 47.24 -38.21 -30.19
N VAL A 587 46.49 -39.30 -30.03
CA VAL A 587 45.05 -39.27 -29.69
C VAL A 587 44.83 -38.75 -28.27
N GLY A 588 45.58 -39.26 -27.28
CA GLY A 588 45.54 -38.74 -25.91
C GLY A 588 46.01 -37.28 -25.79
N LYS A 589 47.01 -36.88 -26.59
CA LYS A 589 47.42 -35.48 -26.71
C LYS A 589 46.30 -34.59 -27.25
N LEU A 590 45.54 -35.07 -28.24
CA LEU A 590 44.41 -34.34 -28.81
C LEU A 590 43.25 -34.24 -27.82
N SER A 591 42.86 -35.34 -27.15
CA SER A 591 41.82 -35.32 -26.10
C SER A 591 42.16 -34.32 -24.98
N ARG A 592 43.43 -34.26 -24.56
CA ARG A 592 43.88 -33.25 -23.59
C ARG A 592 43.71 -31.82 -24.11
N LEU A 593 44.10 -31.54 -25.35
CA LEU A 593 43.87 -30.22 -25.97
C LEU A 593 42.38 -29.88 -26.07
N ILE A 594 41.53 -30.85 -26.43
CA ILE A 594 40.07 -30.67 -26.51
C ILE A 594 39.49 -30.34 -25.13
N SER A 595 39.95 -31.02 -24.06
CA SER A 595 39.50 -30.72 -22.70
C SER A 595 39.77 -29.27 -22.29
N TRP A 596 40.87 -28.67 -22.78
CA TRP A 596 41.17 -27.26 -22.55
C TRP A 596 40.38 -26.30 -23.45
N GLU A 597 40.02 -26.71 -24.67
CA GLU A 597 39.09 -25.93 -25.50
C GLU A 597 37.66 -25.94 -24.91
N ILE A 598 37.21 -27.08 -24.36
CA ILE A 598 35.96 -27.17 -23.60
C ILE A 598 36.00 -26.20 -22.41
N LEU A 599 37.11 -26.20 -21.66
CA LEU A 599 37.31 -25.26 -20.56
C LEU A 599 37.26 -23.80 -21.03
N LEU A 600 37.89 -23.47 -22.17
CA LEU A 600 37.86 -22.12 -22.76
C LEU A 600 36.44 -21.68 -23.13
N VAL A 601 35.64 -22.57 -23.74
CA VAL A 601 34.24 -22.28 -24.07
C VAL A 601 33.42 -22.04 -22.80
N GLN A 602 33.58 -22.87 -21.77
CA GLN A 602 32.89 -22.70 -20.49
C GLN A 602 33.26 -21.39 -19.78
N ILE A 603 34.54 -21.00 -19.79
CA ILE A 603 34.99 -19.71 -19.25
C ILE A 603 34.36 -18.56 -20.05
N THR A 604 34.36 -18.64 -21.38
CA THR A 604 33.81 -17.59 -22.24
C THR A 604 32.30 -17.43 -22.01
N GLN A 605 31.56 -18.54 -21.95
CA GLN A 605 30.13 -18.56 -21.61
C GLN A 605 29.87 -17.89 -20.25
N LEU A 606 30.64 -18.24 -19.21
CA LEU A 606 30.51 -17.63 -17.88
C LEU A 606 30.69 -16.10 -17.93
N LEU A 607 31.70 -15.61 -18.65
CA LEU A 607 32.02 -14.18 -18.71
C LEU A 607 31.02 -13.37 -19.55
N GLU A 608 30.35 -14.02 -20.53
CA GLU A 608 29.31 -13.39 -21.36
C GLU A 608 27.92 -13.42 -20.71
N GLU A 609 27.54 -14.50 -20.02
CA GLU A 609 26.25 -14.64 -19.31
C GLU A 609 26.24 -13.96 -17.92
N TRP A 610 27.32 -13.26 -17.55
CA TRP A 610 27.46 -12.64 -16.24
C TRP A 610 26.38 -11.56 -16.00
N PRO A 611 25.72 -11.51 -14.82
CA PRO A 611 25.95 -12.32 -13.61
C PRO A 611 25.08 -13.58 -13.49
N LYS A 612 24.10 -13.79 -14.39
CA LYS A 612 23.09 -14.86 -14.33
C LYS A 612 23.51 -16.10 -15.12
N SER A 613 24.68 -16.65 -14.81
CA SER A 613 25.23 -17.83 -15.48
C SER A 613 24.58 -19.13 -14.99
N THR A 614 24.38 -20.10 -15.89
CA THR A 614 23.85 -21.44 -15.57
C THR A 614 24.94 -22.46 -15.16
N ILE A 615 26.22 -22.12 -15.34
CA ILE A 615 27.37 -22.99 -15.08
C ILE A 615 27.71 -23.06 -13.58
N ASP A 616 28.15 -24.25 -13.13
CA ASP A 616 28.76 -24.43 -11.80
C ASP A 616 30.13 -23.73 -11.72
N LYS A 617 30.12 -22.59 -11.01
CA LYS A 617 31.30 -21.73 -10.79
C LYS A 617 32.42 -22.45 -10.01
N MET A 618 32.09 -23.35 -9.09
CA MET A 618 33.08 -24.01 -8.24
C MET A 618 33.83 -25.10 -9.00
N ALA A 619 33.10 -25.92 -9.77
CA ALA A 619 33.70 -26.91 -10.65
C ALA A 619 34.62 -26.26 -11.69
N LEU A 620 34.18 -25.15 -12.29
CA LEU A 620 34.96 -24.42 -13.28
C LEU A 620 36.24 -23.81 -12.68
N ALA A 621 36.16 -23.23 -11.48
CA ALA A 621 37.33 -22.70 -10.77
C ALA A 621 38.37 -23.80 -10.51
N ASN A 622 37.93 -24.97 -10.02
CA ASN A 622 38.84 -26.10 -9.77
C ASN A 622 39.48 -26.60 -11.07
N ALA A 623 38.73 -26.66 -12.18
CA ALA A 623 39.28 -27.03 -13.49
C ALA A 623 40.35 -26.03 -13.99
N CYS A 624 40.17 -24.74 -13.73
CA CYS A 624 41.17 -23.70 -14.03
C CYS A 624 42.46 -23.91 -13.20
N GLU A 625 42.35 -24.21 -11.91
CA GLU A 625 43.52 -24.48 -11.05
C GLU A 625 44.30 -25.71 -11.53
N VAL A 626 43.60 -26.80 -11.87
CA VAL A 626 44.20 -28.02 -12.42
C VAL A 626 44.92 -27.73 -13.74
N CYS A 627 44.31 -26.93 -14.63
CA CYS A 627 44.93 -26.52 -15.90
C CYS A 627 46.24 -25.77 -15.67
N LEU A 628 46.27 -24.82 -14.71
CA LEU A 628 47.46 -24.00 -14.42
C LEU A 628 48.57 -24.79 -13.72
N GLN A 629 48.25 -25.80 -12.92
CA GLN A 629 49.24 -26.65 -12.24
C GLN A 629 49.89 -27.70 -13.16
N THR A 630 49.41 -27.85 -14.40
CA THR A 630 49.88 -28.85 -15.36
C THR A 630 51.25 -28.46 -15.96
N ASN A 631 52.34 -28.75 -15.23
CA ASN A 631 53.71 -28.45 -15.65
C ASN A 631 54.52 -29.66 -16.16
N ASN A 632 54.04 -30.90 -15.92
CA ASN A 632 54.79 -32.13 -16.18
C ASN A 632 54.17 -33.03 -17.27
N GLU A 633 53.28 -32.48 -18.12
CA GLU A 633 52.65 -33.23 -19.21
C GLU A 633 53.37 -33.04 -20.57
N SER A 634 53.22 -34.02 -21.47
CA SER A 634 53.84 -34.00 -22.81
C SER A 634 53.32 -32.91 -23.77
N VAL A 635 52.29 -32.17 -23.35
CA VAL A 635 51.65 -31.06 -24.08
C VAL A 635 51.33 -29.97 -23.06
N LEU A 636 51.45 -28.70 -23.46
CA LEU A 636 51.15 -27.54 -22.63
C LEU A 636 49.91 -26.79 -23.14
N PRO A 637 49.12 -26.17 -22.25
CA PRO A 637 47.98 -25.35 -22.66
C PRO A 637 48.41 -24.11 -23.45
N ARG A 638 47.53 -23.65 -24.35
CA ARG A 638 47.77 -22.42 -25.13
C ARG A 638 47.80 -21.20 -24.20
N THR A 639 48.58 -20.17 -24.55
CA THR A 639 48.66 -18.92 -23.78
C THR A 639 47.29 -18.30 -23.53
N GLU A 640 46.43 -18.24 -24.56
CA GLU A 640 45.05 -17.77 -24.46
C GLU A 640 44.25 -18.50 -23.36
N ILE A 641 44.37 -19.82 -23.27
CA ILE A 641 43.65 -20.65 -22.28
C ILE A 641 44.18 -20.34 -20.88
N THR A 642 45.50 -20.25 -20.72
CA THR A 642 46.11 -19.93 -19.43
C THR A 642 45.72 -18.53 -18.95
N GLU A 643 45.67 -17.54 -19.84
CA GLU A 643 45.22 -16.17 -19.50
C GLU A 643 43.74 -16.12 -19.14
N GLN A 644 42.88 -16.85 -19.87
CA GLN A 644 41.46 -16.93 -19.54
C GLN A 644 41.21 -17.67 -18.21
N CYS A 645 41.98 -18.71 -17.89
CA CYS A 645 41.89 -19.42 -16.60
C CYS A 645 42.20 -18.47 -15.43
N VAL A 646 43.27 -17.68 -15.55
CA VAL A 646 43.66 -16.70 -14.52
C VAL A 646 42.59 -15.61 -14.34
N LEU A 647 42.06 -15.08 -15.45
CA LEU A 647 40.98 -14.08 -15.41
C LEU A 647 39.69 -14.66 -14.80
N CYS A 648 39.37 -15.92 -15.11
CA CYS A 648 38.25 -16.64 -14.53
C CYS A 648 38.42 -16.76 -13.01
N LEU A 649 39.58 -17.23 -12.54
CA LEU A 649 39.88 -17.35 -11.11
C LEU A 649 39.81 -16.00 -10.38
N LEU A 650 40.28 -14.92 -11.01
CA LEU A 650 40.20 -13.56 -10.47
C LEU A 650 38.74 -13.12 -10.28
N ASN A 651 37.90 -13.34 -11.30
CA ASN A 651 36.47 -13.01 -11.28
C ASN A 651 35.64 -13.94 -10.38
N LEU A 652 36.10 -15.16 -10.12
CA LEU A 652 35.44 -16.11 -9.20
C LEU A 652 35.90 -15.95 -7.74
N GLY A 653 36.80 -15.02 -7.45
CA GLY A 653 37.24 -14.73 -6.08
C GLY A 653 38.30 -15.69 -5.52
N ARG A 654 38.96 -16.50 -6.36
CA ARG A 654 40.03 -17.45 -5.94
C ARG A 654 41.39 -16.74 -5.82
N TRP A 655 41.43 -15.67 -5.03
CA TRP A 655 42.59 -14.79 -4.94
C TRP A 655 43.80 -15.45 -4.26
N GLU A 656 43.58 -16.30 -3.26
CA GLU A 656 44.66 -16.99 -2.53
C GLU A 656 45.53 -17.86 -3.44
N PHE A 657 44.90 -18.56 -4.38
CA PHE A 657 45.61 -19.35 -5.39
C PHE A 657 46.49 -18.45 -6.28
N LEU A 658 45.92 -17.35 -6.79
CA LEU A 658 46.62 -16.42 -7.70
C LEU A 658 47.78 -15.66 -7.06
N VAL A 659 47.72 -15.41 -5.74
CA VAL A 659 48.81 -14.76 -5.00
C VAL A 659 49.99 -15.71 -4.81
N ASN A 660 49.73 -16.99 -4.56
CA ASN A 660 50.75 -18.00 -4.26
C ASN A 660 51.33 -18.70 -5.50
N PHE A 661 50.70 -18.52 -6.67
CA PHE A 661 51.13 -19.17 -7.92
C PHE A 661 52.32 -18.45 -8.60
N ASP A 662 53.15 -19.22 -9.30
CA ASP A 662 54.39 -18.76 -9.95
C ASP A 662 54.12 -17.75 -11.08
N LYS A 663 54.78 -16.58 -11.04
CA LYS A 663 54.52 -15.41 -11.88
C LYS A 663 55.29 -15.47 -13.20
N ARG A 664 55.02 -16.49 -14.00
CA ARG A 664 55.79 -16.77 -15.23
C ARG A 664 55.53 -15.81 -16.40
N TRP A 665 54.38 -15.12 -16.40
CA TRP A 665 53.93 -14.26 -17.50
C TRP A 665 53.47 -12.89 -16.96
N GLN A 666 53.61 -11.84 -17.78
CA GLN A 666 53.19 -10.48 -17.40
C GLN A 666 51.70 -10.40 -17.02
N SER A 667 50.83 -11.10 -17.75
CA SER A 667 49.40 -11.17 -17.43
C SER A 667 49.13 -11.70 -16.00
N PHE A 668 49.96 -12.64 -15.53
CA PHE A 668 49.83 -13.25 -14.20
C PHE A 668 50.32 -12.31 -13.10
N GLU A 669 51.38 -11.54 -13.35
CA GLU A 669 51.90 -10.55 -12.42
C GLU A 669 50.84 -9.48 -12.11
N ILE A 670 50.18 -8.97 -13.16
CA ILE A 670 49.10 -7.98 -13.04
C ILE A 670 47.92 -8.57 -12.26
N THR A 671 47.42 -9.74 -12.64
CA THR A 671 46.27 -10.36 -11.98
C THR A 671 46.56 -10.77 -10.54
N SER A 672 47.80 -11.20 -10.24
CA SER A 672 48.26 -11.53 -8.88
C SER A 672 48.33 -10.26 -8.02
N ALA A 673 48.79 -9.13 -8.57
CA ALA A 673 48.78 -7.85 -7.88
C ALA A 673 47.35 -7.35 -7.57
N ILE A 674 46.41 -7.53 -8.51
CA ILE A 674 44.98 -7.23 -8.28
C ILE A 674 44.40 -8.16 -7.21
N ALA A 675 44.66 -9.46 -7.28
CA ALA A 675 44.20 -10.46 -6.32
C ALA A 675 44.70 -10.16 -4.90
N LEU A 676 45.97 -9.78 -4.75
CA LEU A 676 46.55 -9.37 -3.47
C LEU A 676 45.81 -8.16 -2.88
N ALA A 677 45.56 -7.12 -3.69
CA ALA A 677 44.82 -5.94 -3.25
C ALA A 677 43.36 -6.26 -2.84
N CYS A 678 42.70 -7.17 -3.56
CA CYS A 678 41.35 -7.65 -3.21
C CYS A 678 41.36 -8.43 -1.88
N GLN A 679 42.34 -9.32 -1.69
CA GLN A 679 42.49 -10.09 -0.46
C GLN A 679 42.76 -9.18 0.75
N GLU A 680 43.63 -8.18 0.62
CA GLU A 680 43.91 -7.19 1.68
C GLU A 680 42.67 -6.35 2.00
N LEU A 681 41.93 -5.91 0.97
CA LEU A 681 40.71 -5.14 1.13
C LEU A 681 39.67 -5.92 1.95
N VAL A 682 39.42 -7.18 1.60
CA VAL A 682 38.45 -8.04 2.30
C VAL A 682 38.94 -8.42 3.69
N LYS A 683 40.22 -8.80 3.85
CA LYS A 683 40.80 -9.18 5.14
C LYS A 683 40.78 -8.04 6.17
N HIS A 684 40.99 -6.81 5.72
CA HIS A 684 41.04 -5.63 6.59
C HIS A 684 39.77 -4.78 6.57
N LYS A 685 38.71 -5.22 5.85
CA LYS A 685 37.46 -4.47 5.66
C LYS A 685 37.70 -3.01 5.25
N GLY A 686 38.72 -2.77 4.43
CA GLY A 686 39.10 -1.44 3.96
C GLY A 686 39.69 -0.48 5.01
N ASN A 687 40.18 -0.96 6.16
CA ASN A 687 40.77 -0.11 7.20
C ASN A 687 42.29 0.10 7.08
N LYS A 688 42.98 -0.70 6.25
CA LYS A 688 44.43 -0.62 6.07
C LYS A 688 44.76 -0.22 4.63
N LYS A 689 45.87 0.49 4.46
CA LYS A 689 46.43 0.83 3.13
C LYS A 689 46.73 -0.45 2.35
N LEU A 690 46.52 -0.38 1.04
CA LEU A 690 46.76 -1.49 0.12
C LEU A 690 48.23 -1.54 -0.31
N SER A 691 48.68 -2.72 -0.72
CA SER A 691 50.00 -2.91 -1.31
C SER A 691 50.24 -2.01 -2.52
N LYS A 692 51.43 -1.39 -2.58
CA LYS A 692 51.85 -0.51 -3.69
C LYS A 692 52.12 -1.26 -4.99
N ASN A 693 52.21 -2.59 -4.95
CA ASN A 693 52.60 -3.40 -6.11
C ASN A 693 51.72 -3.14 -7.34
N LEU A 694 50.39 -3.14 -7.17
CA LEU A 694 49.46 -2.85 -8.27
C LEU A 694 49.62 -1.41 -8.78
N TRP A 695 49.80 -0.45 -7.87
CA TRP A 695 50.00 0.97 -8.21
C TRP A 695 51.25 1.18 -9.07
N GLU A 696 52.36 0.55 -8.70
CA GLU A 696 53.64 0.68 -9.40
C GLU A 696 53.62 0.01 -10.78
N ILE A 697 52.91 -1.12 -10.95
CA ILE A 697 52.75 -1.79 -12.25
C ILE A 697 51.88 -0.95 -13.20
N VAL A 698 50.83 -0.31 -12.69
CA VAL A 698 49.82 0.38 -13.52
C VAL A 698 50.23 1.83 -13.86
N LEU A 699 50.96 2.51 -12.98
CA LEU A 699 51.35 3.91 -13.14
C LEU A 699 52.10 4.24 -14.47
N PRO A 700 53.05 3.42 -14.97
CA PRO A 700 53.80 3.69 -16.20
C PRO A 700 52.93 3.81 -17.46
N ILE A 701 51.74 3.21 -17.49
CA ILE A 701 50.81 3.26 -18.64
C ILE A 701 50.35 4.69 -18.95
N PHE A 702 50.31 5.53 -17.92
CA PHE A 702 49.85 6.91 -18.02
C PHE A 702 50.98 7.88 -18.37
N SER A 703 52.23 7.42 -18.49
CA SER A 703 53.36 8.30 -18.81
C SER A 703 53.20 8.92 -20.20
N LEU A 704 53.52 10.21 -20.30
CA LEU A 704 53.61 10.90 -21.58
C LEU A 704 54.88 10.44 -22.32
N PRO A 705 54.84 10.26 -23.65
CA PRO A 705 56.06 10.03 -24.40
C PRO A 705 57.00 11.22 -24.20
N PRO A 706 58.31 10.99 -23.96
CA PRO A 706 59.26 12.06 -23.74
C PRO A 706 59.29 12.98 -24.97
N PRO A 707 59.42 14.30 -24.79
CA PRO A 707 59.59 15.20 -25.92
C PRO A 707 60.83 14.76 -26.70
N GLN A 708 60.67 14.49 -28.00
CA GLN A 708 61.78 14.14 -28.88
C GLN A 708 62.85 15.24 -28.81
N SER A 709 63.89 15.03 -28.01
CA SER A 709 65.08 15.88 -28.05
C SER A 709 65.81 15.62 -29.35
N LYS A 710 65.84 16.62 -30.24
CA LYS A 710 66.80 16.66 -31.35
C LYS A 710 68.23 16.51 -30.78
N ARG A 711 68.87 15.35 -30.96
CA ARG A 711 70.31 15.15 -31.27
C ARG A 711 70.74 13.68 -31.11
N GLY A 712 71.56 13.22 -32.06
CA GLY A 712 72.58 12.17 -31.82
C GLY A 712 72.27 10.78 -32.41
N ASN A 713 72.80 10.51 -33.60
CA ASN A 713 72.69 9.24 -34.31
C ASN A 713 73.73 8.21 -33.83
N SER A 714 73.72 7.87 -32.54
CA SER A 714 74.46 6.72 -31.99
C SER A 714 74.01 6.42 -30.55
N GLY A 715 73.13 5.41 -30.38
CA GLY A 715 72.75 4.85 -29.07
C GLY A 715 71.24 4.62 -28.80
N ASN A 716 70.35 4.80 -29.76
CA ASN A 716 68.89 4.90 -29.54
C ASN A 716 68.08 3.58 -29.41
N SER A 717 68.69 2.39 -29.32
CA SER A 717 67.93 1.14 -29.18
C SER A 717 67.22 1.00 -27.82
N VAL A 718 67.86 1.46 -26.74
CA VAL A 718 67.35 1.30 -25.36
C VAL A 718 66.07 2.10 -25.11
N PHE A 719 65.95 3.29 -25.70
CA PHE A 719 64.75 4.13 -25.58
C PHE A 719 63.58 3.63 -26.44
N HIS A 720 63.87 3.00 -27.59
CA HIS A 720 62.85 2.38 -28.42
C HIS A 720 62.26 1.14 -27.76
N ASP A 721 63.12 0.28 -27.19
CA ASP A 721 62.70 -0.94 -26.50
C ASP A 721 61.83 -0.64 -25.26
N ALA A 722 62.16 0.39 -24.48
CA ALA A 722 61.35 0.80 -23.33
C ALA A 722 59.94 1.26 -23.72
N HIS A 723 59.77 1.97 -24.83
CA HIS A 723 58.46 2.39 -25.33
C HIS A 723 57.61 1.23 -25.85
N VAL A 724 58.24 0.28 -26.53
CA VAL A 724 57.56 -0.93 -27.00
C VAL A 724 57.08 -1.77 -25.80
N GLN A 725 57.88 -1.88 -24.75
CA GLN A 725 57.50 -2.57 -23.51
C GLN A 725 56.31 -1.91 -22.80
N ILE A 726 56.30 -0.57 -22.66
CA ILE A 726 55.17 0.17 -22.06
C ILE A 726 53.90 0.02 -22.91
N THR A 727 54.04 0.02 -24.24
CA THR A 727 52.89 -0.15 -25.15
C THR A 727 52.31 -1.56 -25.04
N ASN A 728 53.16 -2.59 -24.95
CA ASN A 728 52.73 -3.97 -24.72
C ASN A 728 52.05 -4.12 -23.34
N LEU A 729 52.63 -3.54 -22.29
CA LEU A 729 52.04 -3.53 -20.95
C LEU A 729 50.65 -2.86 -20.95
N LYS A 730 50.51 -1.72 -21.63
CA LYS A 730 49.23 -1.04 -21.82
C LYS A 730 48.20 -1.94 -22.49
N ASN A 731 48.57 -2.62 -23.58
CA ASN A 731 47.66 -3.53 -24.29
C ASN A 731 47.23 -4.70 -23.40
N SER A 732 48.16 -5.30 -22.65
CA SER A 732 47.85 -6.40 -21.71
C SER A 732 46.90 -5.94 -20.59
N ILE A 733 47.14 -4.77 -19.99
CA ILE A 733 46.29 -4.26 -18.91
C ILE A 733 44.89 -3.90 -19.43
N MET A 734 44.79 -3.27 -20.60
CA MET A 734 43.49 -2.99 -21.20
C MET A 734 42.72 -4.27 -21.56
N ALA A 735 43.41 -5.32 -22.03
CA ALA A 735 42.80 -6.62 -22.29
C ALA A 735 42.25 -7.25 -20.99
N ILE A 736 43.01 -7.18 -19.89
CA ILE A 736 42.57 -7.67 -18.57
C ILE A 736 41.37 -6.87 -18.06
N PHE A 737 41.45 -5.54 -18.07
CA PHE A 737 40.41 -4.63 -17.59
C PHE A 737 39.06 -4.85 -18.29
N SER A 738 39.08 -5.05 -19.62
CA SER A 738 37.85 -5.33 -20.38
C SER A 738 37.14 -6.65 -20.01
N LYS A 739 37.86 -7.58 -19.36
CA LYS A 739 37.37 -8.91 -18.97
C LYS A 739 37.07 -9.04 -17.48
N LEU A 740 37.20 -7.97 -16.70
CA LEU A 740 36.81 -7.96 -15.28
C LEU A 740 35.28 -7.96 -15.14
N ARG A 741 34.79 -8.77 -14.20
CA ARG A 741 33.36 -8.99 -13.92
C ARG A 741 33.02 -8.94 -12.44
N ASP A 742 33.94 -9.33 -11.57
CA ASP A 742 33.69 -9.33 -10.13
C ASP A 742 33.58 -7.91 -9.52
N SER A 743 32.64 -7.74 -8.60
CA SER A 743 32.34 -6.44 -7.99
C SER A 743 33.49 -5.91 -7.12
N THR A 744 34.14 -6.77 -6.33
CA THR A 744 35.27 -6.36 -5.49
C THR A 744 36.50 -6.04 -6.32
N VAL A 745 36.79 -6.82 -7.34
CA VAL A 745 37.90 -6.57 -8.28
C VAL A 745 37.70 -5.25 -9.02
N LEU A 746 36.49 -5.00 -9.55
CA LEU A 746 36.15 -3.72 -10.18
C LEU A 746 36.30 -2.56 -9.21
N THR A 747 35.86 -2.71 -7.96
CA THR A 747 36.00 -1.67 -6.92
C THR A 747 37.45 -1.30 -6.63
N VAL A 748 38.35 -2.30 -6.52
CA VAL A 748 39.79 -2.07 -6.32
C VAL A 748 40.39 -1.28 -7.48
N VAL A 749 40.13 -1.70 -8.72
CA VAL A 749 40.66 -1.03 -9.91
C VAL A 749 40.09 0.39 -10.06
N ILE A 750 38.78 0.55 -9.86
CA ILE A 750 38.10 1.86 -9.94
C ILE A 750 38.62 2.81 -8.87
N SER A 751 38.77 2.37 -7.61
CA SER A 751 39.28 3.22 -6.52
C SER A 751 40.72 3.69 -6.76
N MET A 752 41.55 2.83 -7.36
CA MET A 752 42.92 3.15 -7.74
C MET A 752 42.96 4.21 -8.85
N LEU A 753 42.19 4.01 -9.92
CA LEU A 753 42.10 4.93 -11.04
C LEU A 753 41.49 6.28 -10.63
N ALA A 754 40.48 6.27 -9.75
CA ALA A 754 39.90 7.49 -9.17
C ALA A 754 40.93 8.26 -8.32
N ARG A 755 41.73 7.56 -7.51
CA ARG A 755 42.83 8.20 -6.76
C ARG A 755 43.84 8.84 -7.70
N LEU A 756 44.26 8.12 -8.74
CA LEU A 756 45.18 8.63 -9.74
C LEU A 756 44.63 9.88 -10.44
N HIS A 757 43.35 9.85 -10.84
CA HIS A 757 42.67 10.98 -11.46
C HIS A 757 42.67 12.21 -10.55
N ASN A 758 42.33 12.05 -9.27
CA ASN A 758 42.31 13.16 -8.31
C ASN A 758 43.71 13.78 -8.11
N ILE A 759 44.77 12.96 -8.03
CA ILE A 759 46.15 13.45 -7.90
C ILE A 759 46.59 14.24 -9.14
N LEU A 760 46.21 13.80 -10.34
CA LEU A 760 46.58 14.47 -11.59
C LEU A 760 45.75 15.74 -11.84
N LYS A 761 44.53 15.83 -11.30
CA LYS A 761 43.66 17.00 -11.43
C LYS A 761 44.05 18.15 -10.51
N ASP A 762 44.45 17.83 -9.28
CA ASP A 762 44.88 18.78 -8.25
C ASP A 762 43.89 19.94 -7.98
N GLU A 763 42.58 19.67 -8.10
CA GLU A 763 41.51 20.62 -7.79
C GLU A 763 40.50 20.00 -6.81
N THR A 764 40.57 20.43 -5.55
CA THR A 764 39.67 19.95 -4.47
C THR A 764 38.20 20.10 -4.81
N SER A 765 37.84 21.16 -5.56
CA SER A 765 36.46 21.42 -5.94
C SER A 765 35.92 20.43 -6.98
N LEU A 766 36.77 19.70 -7.72
CA LEU A 766 36.38 18.75 -8.76
C LEU A 766 36.86 17.32 -8.45
N GLU A 767 37.21 17.06 -7.18
CA GLU A 767 37.54 15.73 -6.72
C GLU A 767 36.36 14.77 -6.88
N VAL A 768 36.72 13.58 -7.34
CA VAL A 768 35.83 12.47 -7.60
C VAL A 768 35.81 11.55 -6.37
N GLN A 769 34.63 11.22 -5.85
CA GLN A 769 34.49 10.39 -4.66
C GLN A 769 34.05 8.96 -5.00
N VAL A 770 34.74 7.98 -4.44
CA VAL A 770 34.35 6.57 -4.46
C VAL A 770 34.94 5.88 -3.23
N ASP A 771 34.39 4.71 -2.88
CA ASP A 771 34.86 3.92 -1.76
C ASP A 771 36.35 3.57 -1.91
N TYR A 772 37.06 3.54 -0.77
CA TYR A 772 38.45 3.09 -0.64
C TYR A 772 39.53 3.91 -1.37
N VAL A 773 39.19 5.07 -1.95
CA VAL A 773 40.17 5.98 -2.61
C VAL A 773 41.36 6.34 -1.71
N MET A 774 41.11 6.48 -0.41
CA MET A 774 42.13 6.89 0.57
C MET A 774 43.14 5.79 0.93
N LEU A 775 42.93 4.55 0.48
CA LEU A 775 43.83 3.43 0.75
C LEU A 775 45.07 3.42 -0.15
N TRP A 776 45.02 4.18 -1.25
CA TRP A 776 46.08 4.31 -2.24
C TRP A 776 47.05 5.47 -1.90
N PRO A 777 48.27 5.49 -2.48
CA PRO A 777 49.23 6.58 -2.28
C PRO A 777 48.62 7.97 -2.53
N ALA A 778 49.06 8.97 -1.77
CA ALA A 778 48.54 10.34 -1.86
C ALA A 778 49.33 11.26 -2.79
N VAL A 779 50.57 10.90 -3.10
CA VAL A 779 51.48 11.72 -3.89
C VAL A 779 52.18 10.82 -4.91
N ILE A 780 52.38 11.35 -6.11
CA ILE A 780 53.16 10.72 -7.18
C ILE A 780 54.35 11.61 -7.50
N SER A 781 55.51 10.99 -7.73
CA SER A 781 56.70 11.69 -8.19
C SER A 781 56.46 12.26 -9.60
N ASN A 782 56.62 13.57 -9.79
CA ASN A 782 56.51 14.25 -11.08
C ASN A 782 55.15 14.06 -11.79
N ALA A 783 54.06 14.57 -11.20
CA ALA A 783 52.69 14.46 -11.73
C ALA A 783 52.55 14.95 -13.19
N ASN A 784 53.30 15.98 -13.59
CA ASN A 784 53.30 16.53 -14.95
C ASN A 784 53.80 15.55 -16.03
N SER A 785 54.47 14.46 -15.65
CA SER A 785 54.92 13.44 -16.60
C SER A 785 53.83 12.45 -17.03
N TYR A 786 52.62 12.54 -16.43
CA TYR A 786 51.51 11.65 -16.69
C TYR A 786 50.35 12.36 -17.40
N SER A 787 49.65 11.62 -18.25
CA SER A 787 48.50 12.12 -19.00
C SER A 787 47.20 11.98 -18.20
N MET A 788 46.68 13.11 -17.74
CA MET A 788 45.37 13.20 -17.09
C MET A 788 44.24 12.65 -17.98
N LYS A 789 44.30 12.91 -19.29
CA LYS A 789 43.28 12.47 -20.26
C LYS A 789 43.18 10.95 -20.34
N ILE A 790 44.32 10.24 -20.37
CA ILE A 790 44.35 8.78 -20.44
C ILE A 790 43.84 8.17 -19.12
N ALA A 791 44.21 8.75 -17.97
CA ALA A 791 43.70 8.33 -16.66
C ALA A 791 42.18 8.45 -16.58
N TYR A 792 41.65 9.57 -17.08
CA TYR A 792 40.22 9.82 -17.20
C TYR A 792 39.52 8.83 -18.14
N ASP A 793 40.01 8.64 -19.38
CA ASP A 793 39.36 7.79 -20.38
C ASP A 793 39.23 6.34 -19.88
N ILE A 794 40.29 5.82 -19.25
CA ILE A 794 40.31 4.47 -18.68
C ILE A 794 39.37 4.38 -17.47
N LEU A 795 39.37 5.36 -16.57
CA LEU A 795 38.44 5.40 -15.44
C LEU A 795 36.97 5.39 -15.91
N SER A 796 36.63 6.26 -16.87
CA SER A 796 35.27 6.35 -17.42
C SER A 796 34.85 5.05 -18.10
N GLN A 797 35.74 4.39 -18.84
CA GLN A 797 35.47 3.10 -19.47
C GLN A 797 35.20 2.01 -18.42
N MET A 798 36.01 1.97 -17.35
CA MET A 798 35.84 1.00 -16.26
C MET A 798 34.54 1.17 -15.50
N VAL A 799 34.16 2.41 -15.18
CA VAL A 799 32.88 2.70 -14.51
C VAL A 799 31.69 2.35 -15.41
N THR A 800 31.79 2.64 -16.71
CA THR A 800 30.74 2.29 -17.69
C THR A 800 30.54 0.77 -17.78
N GLN A 801 31.64 0.01 -17.86
CA GLN A 801 31.60 -1.45 -17.85
C GLN A 801 31.03 -2.00 -16.54
N ALA A 802 31.41 -1.44 -15.40
CA ALA A 802 30.93 -1.86 -14.09
C ALA A 802 29.41 -1.64 -13.94
N LEU A 803 28.89 -0.50 -14.41
CA LEU A 803 27.46 -0.18 -14.41
C LEU A 803 26.65 -1.01 -15.42
N GLN A 804 27.27 -1.53 -16.49
CA GLN A 804 26.60 -2.46 -17.41
C GLN A 804 26.22 -3.76 -16.70
N TYR A 805 27.10 -4.27 -15.82
CA TYR A 805 26.85 -5.50 -15.06
C TYR A 805 26.08 -5.27 -13.76
N TYR A 806 26.32 -4.13 -13.10
CA TYR A 806 25.71 -3.78 -11.81
C TYR A 806 25.07 -2.38 -11.88
N PRO A 807 23.94 -2.24 -12.58
CA PRO A 807 23.30 -0.94 -12.80
C PRO A 807 22.77 -0.28 -11.52
N THR A 808 22.58 -1.06 -10.46
CA THR A 808 22.05 -0.59 -9.16
C THR A 808 23.13 -0.22 -8.14
N ASN A 809 24.42 -0.27 -8.50
CA ASN A 809 25.51 0.05 -7.59
C ASN A 809 25.61 1.57 -7.33
N ILE A 810 25.29 2.00 -6.10
CA ILE A 810 25.18 3.42 -5.72
C ILE A 810 26.53 4.16 -5.79
N PRO A 811 27.63 3.69 -5.17
CA PRO A 811 28.95 4.32 -5.30
C PRO A 811 29.38 4.57 -6.74
N TRP A 812 29.15 3.62 -7.65
CA TRP A 812 29.55 3.76 -9.05
C TRP A 812 28.67 4.74 -9.85
N LEU A 813 27.38 4.81 -9.52
CA LEU A 813 26.50 5.84 -10.10
C LEU A 813 26.94 7.24 -9.65
N ARG A 814 27.26 7.42 -8.36
CA ARG A 814 27.78 8.71 -7.84
C ARG A 814 29.10 9.09 -8.50
N LEU A 815 30.03 8.14 -8.58
CA LEU A 815 31.30 8.29 -9.28
C LEU A 815 31.10 8.74 -10.73
N MET A 816 30.20 8.11 -11.47
CA MET A 816 29.88 8.53 -12.84
C MET A 816 29.28 9.94 -12.89
N GLY A 817 28.48 10.31 -11.90
CA GLY A 817 27.98 11.67 -11.69
C GLY A 817 29.11 12.69 -11.50
N ASP A 818 30.10 12.38 -10.64
CA ASP A 818 31.27 13.22 -10.36
C ASP A 818 32.19 13.36 -11.58
N ILE A 819 32.43 12.27 -12.31
CA ILE A 819 33.22 12.26 -13.55
C ILE A 819 32.59 13.21 -14.59
N ASN A 820 31.27 13.14 -14.76
CA ASN A 820 30.55 14.03 -15.67
C ASN A 820 30.49 15.47 -15.17
N PHE A 821 30.36 15.67 -13.85
CA PHE A 821 30.44 17.00 -13.21
C PHE A 821 31.78 17.67 -13.51
N ALA A 822 32.86 16.92 -13.29
CA ALA A 822 34.25 17.34 -13.49
C ALA A 822 34.56 17.79 -14.93
N ASN A 823 33.75 17.34 -15.91
CA ASN A 823 33.86 17.69 -17.33
C ASN A 823 32.87 18.78 -17.79
N GLY A 824 32.02 19.29 -16.89
CA GLY A 824 30.98 20.25 -17.24
C GLY A 824 29.74 19.66 -17.92
N HIS A 825 29.58 18.33 -17.93
CA HIS A 825 28.36 17.66 -18.42
C HIS A 825 27.28 17.61 -17.33
N TYR A 826 26.76 18.78 -16.94
CA TYR A 826 25.87 18.94 -15.79
C TYR A 826 24.55 18.17 -15.89
N ASN A 827 23.96 18.04 -17.08
CA ASN A 827 22.71 17.30 -17.28
C ASN A 827 22.89 15.79 -17.01
N VAL A 828 23.94 15.19 -17.58
CA VAL A 828 24.28 13.77 -17.37
C VAL A 828 24.67 13.53 -15.90
N SER A 829 25.38 14.47 -15.29
CA SER A 829 25.72 14.43 -13.87
C SER A 829 24.47 14.37 -12.97
N LEU A 830 23.48 15.24 -13.21
CA LEU A 830 22.19 15.20 -12.49
C LEU A 830 21.46 13.87 -12.67
N ASN A 831 21.44 13.31 -13.88
CA ASN A 831 20.81 12.00 -14.14
C ASN A 831 21.40 10.91 -13.24
N TYR A 832 22.73 10.83 -13.13
CA TYR A 832 23.40 9.82 -12.31
C TYR A 832 23.21 10.05 -10.80
N TYR A 833 23.27 11.30 -10.32
CA TYR A 833 22.98 11.60 -8.91
C TYR A 833 21.54 11.24 -8.55
N LEU A 834 20.56 11.59 -9.39
CA LEU A 834 19.15 11.25 -9.18
C LEU A 834 18.91 9.74 -9.22
N LYS A 835 19.55 9.00 -10.13
CA LYS A 835 19.52 7.52 -10.13
C LYS A 835 20.05 6.95 -8.82
N SER A 836 21.15 7.49 -8.31
CA SER A 836 21.74 7.03 -7.03
C SER A 836 20.78 7.25 -5.86
N LEU A 837 20.14 8.43 -5.78
CA LEU A 837 19.17 8.76 -4.74
C LEU A 837 17.86 7.96 -4.87
N LEU A 838 17.43 7.70 -6.11
CA LEU A 838 16.22 6.93 -6.41
C LEU A 838 16.35 5.47 -5.98
N ILE A 839 17.51 4.85 -6.22
CA ILE A 839 17.80 3.47 -5.79
C ILE A 839 17.95 3.41 -4.27
N TYR A 840 18.65 4.38 -3.65
CA TYR A 840 18.87 4.37 -2.21
C TYR A 840 17.58 4.55 -1.39
N ASN A 841 16.64 5.37 -1.87
CA ASN A 841 15.41 5.73 -1.13
C ASN A 841 14.14 5.03 -1.65
N ASP A 842 14.28 3.98 -2.46
CA ASP A 842 13.16 3.23 -3.09
C ASP A 842 12.09 4.15 -3.68
N TYR A 843 12.46 4.88 -4.75
CA TYR A 843 11.58 5.87 -5.39
C TYR A 843 11.04 6.94 -4.41
N PHE A 844 11.85 7.28 -3.40
CA PHE A 844 11.55 8.26 -2.36
C PHE A 844 10.32 7.91 -1.50
N ASN A 845 10.03 6.61 -1.38
CA ASN A 845 9.09 6.10 -0.37
C ASN A 845 9.70 6.13 1.04
N ILE A 846 11.04 6.08 1.11
CA ILE A 846 11.81 6.21 2.35
C ILE A 846 12.27 7.66 2.50
N PRO A 847 12.25 8.25 3.72
CA PRO A 847 12.74 9.60 3.96
C PRO A 847 14.17 9.80 3.49
N VAL A 848 14.38 10.87 2.71
CA VAL A 848 15.69 11.19 2.12
C VAL A 848 16.62 11.76 3.19
N ARG A 849 17.73 11.06 3.44
CA ARG A 849 18.79 11.51 4.34
C ARG A 849 19.61 12.65 3.72
N HIS A 850 20.22 13.45 4.57
CA HIS A 850 21.16 14.50 4.14
C HIS A 850 22.39 13.87 3.49
N ASP A 851 22.73 14.35 2.30
CA ASP A 851 23.93 13.98 1.54
C ASP A 851 24.50 15.26 0.92
N ASP A 852 25.15 16.05 1.76
CA ASP A 852 25.66 17.37 1.44
C ASP A 852 26.57 17.37 0.20
N HIS A 853 27.34 16.30 0.00
CA HIS A 853 28.23 16.19 -1.16
C HIS A 853 27.42 16.15 -2.46
N VAL A 854 26.48 15.21 -2.56
CA VAL A 854 25.64 15.03 -3.75
C VAL A 854 24.75 16.26 -3.97
N PHE A 855 24.11 16.78 -2.93
CA PHE A 855 23.22 17.94 -3.07
C PHE A 855 23.98 19.21 -3.46
N ARG A 856 25.18 19.47 -2.91
CA ARG A 856 26.00 20.63 -3.36
C ARG A 856 26.41 20.51 -4.83
N ARG A 857 26.69 19.31 -5.33
CA ARG A 857 26.96 19.06 -6.76
C ARG A 857 25.71 19.29 -7.60
N MET A 858 24.55 18.78 -7.17
CA MET A 858 23.27 18.99 -7.85
C MET A 858 22.90 20.48 -7.92
N ILE A 859 23.08 21.25 -6.83
CA ILE A 859 22.85 22.70 -6.82
C ILE A 859 23.70 23.38 -7.90
N LYS A 860 25.01 23.09 -7.96
CA LYS A 860 25.91 23.63 -8.98
C LYS A 860 25.49 23.24 -10.40
N CYS A 861 25.06 22.00 -10.61
CA CYS A 861 24.53 21.56 -11.91
C CYS A 861 23.28 22.35 -12.31
N CYS A 862 22.31 22.52 -11.40
CA CYS A 862 21.08 23.27 -11.66
C CYS A 862 21.39 24.73 -12.00
N VAL A 863 22.29 25.39 -11.27
CA VAL A 863 22.73 26.76 -11.56
C VAL A 863 23.37 26.85 -12.96
N ALA A 864 24.27 25.91 -13.30
CA ALA A 864 24.92 25.89 -14.60
C ALA A 864 23.95 25.63 -15.78
N LEU A 865 22.82 24.97 -15.53
CA LEU A 865 21.75 24.73 -16.51
C LEU A 865 20.73 25.88 -16.60
N GLY A 866 20.84 26.91 -15.74
CA GLY A 866 19.87 28.00 -15.63
C GLY A 866 18.57 27.63 -14.91
N CYS A 867 18.58 26.51 -14.17
CA CYS A 867 17.49 26.02 -13.32
C CYS A 867 17.63 26.57 -11.89
N ASN A 868 17.41 27.87 -11.75
CA ASN A 868 17.64 28.63 -10.52
C ASN A 868 16.66 28.30 -9.39
N THR A 869 15.40 28.01 -9.70
CA THR A 869 14.37 27.64 -8.70
C THR A 869 14.64 26.24 -8.14
N GLN A 870 14.99 25.29 -9.00
CA GLN A 870 15.39 23.93 -8.58
C GLN A 870 16.64 23.98 -7.70
N ALA A 871 17.62 24.81 -8.05
CA ALA A 871 18.81 25.03 -7.23
C ALA A 871 18.45 25.62 -5.84
N ALA A 872 17.54 26.59 -5.79
CA ALA A 872 17.07 27.16 -4.53
C ALA A 872 16.30 26.13 -3.67
N VAL A 873 15.47 25.29 -4.29
CA VAL A 873 14.79 24.18 -3.59
C VAL A 873 15.81 23.21 -3.01
N LEU A 874 16.83 22.83 -3.77
CA LEU A 874 17.92 21.94 -3.34
C LEU A 874 18.76 22.52 -2.19
N CYS A 875 18.84 23.85 -2.03
CA CYS A 875 19.54 24.46 -0.89
C CYS A 875 18.92 24.06 0.47
N GLN A 876 17.63 23.70 0.51
CA GLN A 876 16.97 23.20 1.71
C GLN A 876 17.31 21.74 2.03
N PHE A 877 17.89 20.98 1.09
CA PHE A 877 18.25 19.56 1.29
C PHE A 877 19.58 19.35 2.04
N LEU A 878 20.32 20.43 2.27
CA LEU A 878 21.52 20.42 3.10
C LEU A 878 21.15 20.30 4.58
N GLU A 879 22.07 19.82 5.41
CA GLU A 879 21.85 19.77 6.87
C GLU A 879 21.51 21.16 7.45
N GLU A 880 22.24 22.17 6.99
CA GLU A 880 21.93 23.58 7.21
C GLU A 880 21.59 24.25 5.86
N PRO A 881 20.38 24.85 5.71
CA PRO A 881 20.01 25.51 4.47
C PRO A 881 20.97 26.65 4.10
N ASP A 882 21.50 26.63 2.87
CA ASP A 882 22.38 27.69 2.36
C ASP A 882 21.56 28.89 1.86
N TYR A 883 21.11 29.73 2.80
CA TYR A 883 20.32 30.93 2.51
C TYR A 883 21.07 31.93 1.63
N VAL A 884 22.39 32.07 1.80
CA VAL A 884 23.19 33.03 1.06
C VAL A 884 23.19 32.69 -0.43
N LEU A 885 23.36 31.41 -0.76
CA LEU A 885 23.31 30.93 -2.13
C LEU A 885 21.88 30.98 -2.68
N ALA A 886 20.89 30.52 -1.92
CA ALA A 886 19.48 30.53 -2.32
C ALA A 886 19.00 31.95 -2.66
N PHE A 887 19.28 32.93 -1.79
CA PHE A 887 18.88 34.32 -1.99
C PHE A 887 19.57 34.99 -3.17
N ARG A 888 20.84 34.65 -3.41
CA ARG A 888 21.58 35.11 -4.58
C ARG A 888 20.98 34.58 -5.87
N ILE A 889 20.76 33.27 -5.95
CA ILE A 889 20.19 32.60 -7.13
C ILE A 889 18.79 33.12 -7.46
N LEU A 890 17.93 33.25 -6.44
CA LEU A 890 16.57 33.80 -6.62
C LEU A 890 16.58 35.31 -6.91
N GLY A 891 17.55 36.05 -6.36
CA GLY A 891 17.76 37.48 -6.57
C GLY A 891 18.18 37.84 -8.00
N GLU A 892 19.06 37.04 -8.60
CA GLU A 892 19.64 37.25 -9.93
C GLU A 892 18.76 36.74 -11.09
N GLN A 893 17.60 36.17 -10.77
CA GLN A 893 16.68 35.46 -11.67
C GLN A 893 16.02 36.37 -12.73
N LYS A 894 16.78 36.82 -13.73
CA LYS A 894 16.27 37.49 -14.94
C LYS A 894 15.84 36.50 -16.04
N TYR A 895 16.53 35.36 -16.12
CA TYR A 895 16.22 34.26 -17.03
C TYR A 895 16.24 32.95 -16.24
N CYS A 896 15.21 32.14 -16.39
CA CYS A 896 15.08 30.90 -15.64
C CYS A 896 14.41 29.83 -16.49
N ASN A 897 15.02 28.66 -16.56
CA ASN A 897 14.62 27.57 -17.46
C ASN A 897 13.79 26.48 -16.75
N ASP A 898 13.29 26.73 -15.53
CA ASP A 898 12.73 25.68 -14.67
C ASP A 898 11.31 25.90 -14.14
N ALA A 899 10.40 26.46 -14.93
CA ALA A 899 8.97 26.58 -14.58
C ALA A 899 8.65 27.23 -13.20
N VAL A 900 9.63 27.92 -12.59
CA VAL A 900 9.57 28.83 -11.43
C VAL A 900 8.44 28.56 -10.42
N ASP A 901 7.26 29.13 -10.64
CA ASP A 901 6.12 29.07 -9.72
C ASP A 901 5.55 27.66 -9.51
N ALA A 902 5.80 26.75 -10.46
CA ALA A 902 5.46 25.34 -10.31
C ALA A 902 6.20 24.68 -9.12
N TYR A 903 7.36 25.19 -8.70
CA TYR A 903 8.17 24.59 -7.64
C TYR A 903 7.96 25.20 -6.24
N TYR A 904 7.12 26.22 -6.08
CA TYR A 904 6.93 26.86 -4.76
C TYR A 904 6.35 25.91 -3.72
N HIS A 905 5.47 25.00 -4.13
CA HIS A 905 4.95 23.96 -3.24
C HIS A 905 6.02 22.98 -2.73
N CYS A 906 7.21 22.95 -3.35
CA CYS A 906 8.36 22.17 -2.90
C CYS A 906 9.24 22.90 -1.87
N ILE A 907 8.95 24.16 -1.53
CA ILE A 907 9.74 24.96 -0.58
C ILE A 907 9.07 24.92 0.79
N TRP A 908 9.68 24.23 1.76
CA TRP A 908 9.15 24.14 3.14
C TRP A 908 9.77 25.18 4.08
N ASP A 909 10.88 25.79 3.71
CA ASP A 909 11.54 26.83 4.49
C ASP A 909 10.81 28.19 4.35
N THR A 910 10.36 28.73 5.48
CA THR A 910 9.59 29.98 5.53
C THR A 910 10.43 31.20 5.16
N ASN A 911 11.73 31.21 5.45
CA ASN A 911 12.62 32.34 5.12
C ASN A 911 12.81 32.44 3.61
N ILE A 912 12.93 31.30 2.91
CA ILE A 912 13.02 31.28 1.44
C ILE A 912 11.70 31.76 0.81
N LEU A 913 10.55 31.33 1.35
CA LEU A 913 9.24 31.79 0.89
C LEU A 913 9.02 33.29 1.13
N GLU A 914 9.40 33.82 2.29
CA GLU A 914 9.34 35.25 2.60
C GLU A 914 10.20 36.07 1.64
N TYR A 915 11.42 35.61 1.38
CA TYR A 915 12.32 36.25 0.42
C TYR A 915 11.75 36.24 -1.01
N LEU A 916 11.13 35.14 -1.44
CA LEU A 916 10.42 35.07 -2.72
C LEU A 916 9.28 36.10 -2.80
N ILE A 917 8.46 36.21 -1.75
CA ILE A 917 7.38 37.21 -1.67
C ILE A 917 7.95 38.62 -1.81
N HIS A 918 9.05 38.93 -1.10
CA HIS A 918 9.74 40.21 -1.19
C HIS A 918 10.24 40.51 -2.61
N ILE A 919 10.91 39.57 -3.25
CA ILE A 919 11.42 39.72 -4.62
C ILE A 919 10.29 39.95 -5.61
N HIS A 920 9.24 39.11 -5.59
CA HIS A 920 8.13 39.26 -6.52
C HIS A 920 7.39 40.58 -6.31
N ASN A 921 7.29 41.05 -5.07
CA ASN A 921 6.75 42.37 -4.78
C ASN A 921 7.61 43.47 -5.41
N LYS A 922 8.93 43.40 -5.23
CA LYS A 922 9.89 44.37 -5.81
C LYS A 922 9.88 44.36 -7.35
N ARG A 923 9.65 43.20 -7.97
CA ARG A 923 9.58 43.04 -9.44
C ARG A 923 8.19 43.33 -10.04
N GLY A 924 7.16 43.52 -9.22
CA GLY A 924 5.77 43.71 -9.68
C GLY A 924 5.08 42.43 -10.18
N GLU A 925 5.58 41.25 -9.81
CA GLU A 925 5.08 39.95 -10.27
C GLU A 925 3.92 39.45 -9.39
N TYR A 926 2.73 40.03 -9.57
CA TYR A 926 1.57 39.80 -8.68
C TYR A 926 1.15 38.32 -8.55
N GLN A 927 1.07 37.58 -9.67
CA GLN A 927 0.60 36.18 -9.65
C GLN A 927 1.54 35.27 -8.87
N ARG A 928 2.85 35.42 -9.08
CA ARG A 928 3.87 34.65 -8.36
C ARG A 928 3.90 35.01 -6.88
N ARG A 929 3.80 36.30 -6.55
CA ARG A 929 3.66 36.76 -5.16
C ARG A 929 2.46 36.11 -4.48
N LYS A 930 1.30 36.08 -5.15
CA LYS A 930 0.07 35.45 -4.63
C LYS A 930 0.29 33.96 -4.40
N CYS A 931 0.92 33.24 -5.34
CA CYS A 931 1.24 31.82 -5.19
C CYS A 931 2.16 31.57 -3.98
N SER A 932 3.27 32.30 -3.84
CA SER A 932 4.16 32.16 -2.67
C SER A 932 3.45 32.48 -1.35
N THR A 933 2.56 33.48 -1.35
CA THR A 933 1.73 33.86 -0.17
C THR A 933 0.75 32.75 0.21
N GLN A 934 0.19 32.04 -0.77
CA GLN A 934 -0.67 30.89 -0.50
C GLN A 934 0.13 29.72 0.07
N VAL A 935 1.34 29.46 -0.45
CA VAL A 935 2.20 28.38 0.06
C VAL A 935 2.63 28.66 1.50
N ILE A 936 3.11 29.85 1.83
CA ILE A 936 3.53 30.18 3.21
C ILE A 936 2.34 30.16 4.20
N GLY A 937 1.12 30.45 3.72
CA GLY A 937 -0.11 30.36 4.52
C GLY A 937 -0.66 28.94 4.70
N SER A 938 0.05 27.91 4.21
CA SER A 938 -0.36 26.52 4.38
C SER A 938 -0.21 26.07 5.82
N LEU A 939 -1.25 25.42 6.37
CA LEU A 939 -1.27 24.99 7.79
C LEU A 939 -0.10 24.07 8.17
N GLU A 940 0.39 23.27 7.22
CA GLU A 940 1.51 22.35 7.40
C GLU A 940 2.87 23.04 7.63
N LEU A 941 3.04 24.28 7.13
CA LEU A 941 4.29 25.06 7.27
C LEU A 941 4.28 26.01 8.47
N ASN A 942 3.26 25.93 9.33
CA ASN A 942 3.20 26.78 10.51
C ASN A 942 4.39 26.47 11.44
N SER A 943 5.19 27.48 11.75
CA SER A 943 6.37 27.35 12.63
C SER A 943 6.01 26.91 14.05
N ASN A 944 4.74 27.10 14.47
CA ASN A 944 4.23 26.64 15.76
C ASN A 944 3.76 25.17 15.75
N ASN A 945 3.81 24.47 14.62
CA ASN A 945 3.50 23.04 14.56
C ASN A 945 4.53 22.21 15.31
N ASN A 946 4.13 21.04 15.81
CA ASN A 946 5.06 20.05 16.36
C ASN A 946 6.07 19.59 15.30
N GLU A 947 7.27 19.19 15.73
CA GLU A 947 8.37 18.73 14.86
C GLU A 947 7.96 17.57 13.96
N GLU A 948 7.07 16.69 14.41
CA GLU A 948 6.56 15.56 13.62
C GLU A 948 5.83 16.03 12.35
N ILE A 949 4.94 17.02 12.49
CA ILE A 949 4.18 17.60 11.37
C ILE A 949 5.13 18.30 10.41
N GLN A 950 6.08 19.08 10.95
CA GLN A 950 7.08 19.78 10.13
C GLN A 950 7.97 18.79 9.36
N ARG A 951 8.37 17.68 10.00
CA ARG A 951 9.16 16.61 9.38
C ARG A 951 8.39 15.88 8.29
N GLU A 952 7.12 15.57 8.52
CA GLU A 952 6.26 14.91 7.53
C GLU A 952 6.03 15.81 6.31
N ALA A 953 5.69 17.09 6.53
CA ALA A 953 5.55 18.08 5.46
C ALA A 953 6.84 18.24 4.66
N THR A 954 7.99 18.30 5.35
CA THR A 954 9.32 18.35 4.71
C THR A 954 9.57 17.11 3.86
N ASN A 955 9.33 15.91 4.39
CA ASN A 955 9.55 14.66 3.66
C ASN A 955 8.64 14.54 2.42
N LEU A 956 7.37 14.90 2.55
CA LEU A 956 6.42 14.91 1.44
C LEU A 956 6.90 15.83 0.30
N ARG A 957 7.35 17.04 0.66
CA ARG A 957 7.86 18.02 -0.31
C ARG A 957 9.19 17.58 -0.92
N LYS A 958 10.12 17.00 -0.13
CA LYS A 958 11.37 16.39 -0.62
C LYS A 958 11.09 15.30 -1.66
N SER A 959 10.21 14.35 -1.34
CA SER A 959 9.86 13.24 -2.25
C SER A 959 9.14 13.74 -3.50
N THR A 960 8.24 14.71 -3.38
CA THR A 960 7.54 15.30 -4.52
C THR A 960 8.51 15.98 -5.48
N PHE A 961 9.43 16.80 -4.94
CA PHE A 961 10.45 17.48 -5.72
C PHE A 961 11.39 16.50 -6.43
N LEU A 962 11.95 15.52 -5.71
CA LEU A 962 12.88 14.57 -6.31
C LEU A 962 12.23 13.65 -7.33
N ARG A 963 10.96 13.27 -7.14
CA ARG A 963 10.17 12.54 -8.17
C ARG A 963 9.97 13.39 -9.43
N ALA A 964 9.70 14.68 -9.29
CA ALA A 964 9.60 15.59 -10.41
C ALA A 964 10.94 15.72 -11.17
N MET A 965 12.05 15.87 -10.43
CA MET A 965 13.40 15.87 -10.99
C MET A 965 13.72 14.56 -11.74
N CYS A 966 13.37 13.39 -11.18
CA CYS A 966 13.56 12.11 -11.86
C CYS A 966 12.77 12.02 -13.17
N LYS A 967 11.52 12.51 -13.20
CA LYS A 967 10.73 12.58 -14.44
C LYS A 967 11.35 13.49 -15.50
N GLN A 968 12.07 14.54 -15.10
CA GLN A 968 12.69 15.46 -16.03
C GLN A 968 14.04 14.95 -16.56
N TYR A 969 14.85 14.34 -15.70
CA TYR A 969 16.25 14.04 -16.01
C TYR A 969 16.57 12.55 -16.17
N VAL A 970 15.75 11.64 -15.64
CA VAL A 970 16.04 10.20 -15.56
C VAL A 970 15.19 9.36 -16.52
N PHE A 971 13.88 9.66 -16.62
CA PHE A 971 12.91 8.86 -17.37
C PHE A 971 12.68 9.31 -18.81
#